data_AF-A0A3Q2ED09-F1
#
_entry.id   AF-A0A3Q2ED09-F1
#
_cell.length_a   1.000
_cell.length_b   1.000
_cell.length_c   1.000
_cell.angle_alpha   90.00
_cell.angle_beta   90.00
_cell.angle_gamma   90.00
#
_symmetry.space_group_name_H-M   'P 1'
#
loop_
_entity.id
_entity.type
_entity.pdbx_description
1 polymer ?
#
loop_
_entity_poly.entity_id
_entity_poly.type
_entity_poly.pdbx_seq_one_letter_code
_entity_poly.pdbx_strand_id
1 'polypeptide(L)'
;MDLWFHSIRICWWRVLFLMSVFQDYLSSMLDCPPTCSCSQTEIFCNKSDNGRFFPLLALQDTGSNGTSVDIADLFKNITSIHIENWTGLQTLRDVDMELYTGLQRLTIMNCNLRVIQPRAFAQNPHLRYINLSKNPLTTLSWQLFQHLQLSELHLEGVVFDCGCSIRWIQLWQQRGEAGLHTQQLYCRNGASKMRLHNMYITNCDLPEISVSHSSVLVTEGENVTVSCNGSGSPLPEVDWTVAGLHSINTHLSNVYWPNIHSINLTLFNISRDDNNFQLTCIAENLVGMTNSSIQLNVQFPPIILRLAEPEQRLDTCIEFTVRGYPHPKLRWFYKQKEIQQNEYIKTDMDFYQDYLEGCLTFQNPTHINNGNYTLEASNPLGTVTKTVYGHFLTPPEDMDENPEGDTGQPEEDTFGVTIAVGLAGFACVLLLVLFVLINKYGRRSKFGMKGPVAVISGEEDSASPLHHVNHGIITPCTLDAGPDAVVIGMTRIPVVENPQYFRHGHNCNKPTTLVQHIKRRDIILKRELGEGAFGKVFLAECYNLSPTKDKMLVAVKTLKDPNLSARKDFQREAELLTNLQHDHIVKFYGVCVDGDPLIMVFEYMKHGDLNKFLRAHGPDAMILVDGQPLQSNGELGLSQMLHIATQIASGMVYLASQHFVHRDLATRNCLVGNGLLVKIGDFGMSRDIYSSDYYRVGGHTMLPIRWMPPESIMYRKFSTESDVWSFGVILWEIFTYGKQPWFQLGNNEVIECITQGRVLERPRICPKEVYDIMLGCWQREPQQRLNIKDIQKVLFAMGKATPVYLDILG
;
A
#
# COMPACT_ATOMS: atom_id res chain seq x y z
N MET A 1 44.61 -72.13 -15.11
CA MET A 1 44.00 -71.01 -15.85
C MET A 1 42.78 -70.61 -15.09
N ASP A 2 42.77 -69.36 -14.65
CA ASP A 2 42.11 -68.99 -13.41
C ASP A 2 40.64 -68.60 -13.60
N LEU A 3 39.79 -69.26 -12.80
CA LEU A 3 38.70 -68.65 -12.04
C LEU A 3 37.76 -67.70 -12.81
N TRP A 4 36.88 -68.30 -13.60
CA TRP A 4 35.45 -67.96 -13.48
C TRP A 4 34.81 -68.76 -12.33
N PHE A 5 33.66 -68.28 -11.82
CA PHE A 5 33.00 -68.67 -10.57
C PHE A 5 33.78 -68.23 -9.31
N HIS A 6 33.26 -67.36 -8.43
CA HIS A 6 31.95 -67.51 -7.78
C HIS A 6 31.32 -66.18 -7.33
N SER A 7 30.03 -66.23 -7.01
CA SER A 7 29.24 -65.08 -6.52
C SER A 7 29.27 -64.98 -4.98
N ILE A 8 28.67 -63.90 -4.44
CA ILE A 8 28.25 -63.72 -3.03
C ILE A 8 29.38 -63.54 -1.99
N ARG A 9 29.81 -62.28 -1.83
CA ARG A 9 30.04 -61.54 -0.55
C ARG A 9 31.06 -60.41 -0.78
N ILE A 10 30.56 -59.16 -0.88
CA ILE A 10 31.16 -57.86 -0.48
C ILE A 10 30.19 -56.81 -1.05
N CYS A 11 29.15 -56.46 -0.28
CA CYS A 11 28.15 -55.47 -0.70
C CYS A 11 27.67 -54.58 0.47
N TRP A 12 28.39 -54.59 1.60
CA TRP A 12 27.93 -53.97 2.86
C TRP A 12 28.95 -53.04 3.54
N TRP A 13 30.14 -52.81 2.95
CA TRP A 13 31.22 -52.00 3.56
C TRP A 13 31.83 -50.95 2.62
N ARG A 14 31.08 -50.47 1.61
CA ARG A 14 31.45 -49.30 0.79
C ARG A 14 30.39 -48.19 0.73
N VAL A 15 29.26 -48.34 1.41
CA VAL A 15 28.17 -47.36 1.43
C VAL A 15 28.27 -46.38 2.62
N LEU A 16 29.02 -46.74 3.68
CA LEU A 16 29.12 -45.94 4.91
C LEU A 16 30.31 -44.96 4.98
N PHE A 17 31.10 -44.79 3.90
CA PHE A 17 32.21 -43.82 3.86
C PHE A 17 32.03 -42.71 2.79
N LEU A 18 30.86 -42.67 2.14
CA LEU A 18 30.48 -41.63 1.17
C LEU A 18 29.31 -40.75 1.65
N MET A 19 28.84 -40.96 2.89
CA MET A 19 27.73 -40.22 3.52
C MET A 19 28.19 -39.28 4.66
N SER A 20 29.45 -38.86 4.67
CA SER A 20 29.99 -37.90 5.65
C SER A 20 30.82 -36.77 5.03
N VAL A 21 30.77 -36.59 3.71
CA VAL A 21 31.51 -35.56 2.95
C VAL A 21 30.62 -34.83 1.93
N PHE A 22 29.37 -35.26 1.74
CA PHE A 22 28.42 -34.70 0.77
C PHE A 22 27.13 -34.19 1.45
N GLN A 23 27.26 -33.39 2.51
CA GLN A 23 26.10 -32.79 3.20
C GLN A 23 26.17 -31.26 3.39
N ASP A 24 27.23 -30.59 2.89
CA ASP A 24 27.39 -29.12 2.96
C ASP A 24 27.51 -28.42 1.60
N TYR A 25 27.41 -29.15 0.47
CA TYR A 25 27.69 -28.61 -0.87
C TYR A 25 26.42 -28.27 -1.68
N LEU A 26 25.53 -27.45 -1.13
CA LEU A 26 24.42 -26.86 -1.91
C LEU A 26 23.86 -25.52 -1.38
N SER A 27 24.73 -24.64 -0.85
CA SER A 27 24.40 -23.22 -0.67
C SER A 27 25.63 -22.31 -0.65
N SER A 28 26.10 -21.88 -1.82
CA SER A 28 26.94 -20.67 -1.94
C SER A 28 26.93 -20.14 -3.37
N MET A 29 26.53 -18.87 -3.52
CA MET A 29 26.92 -18.00 -4.65
C MET A 29 27.90 -16.91 -4.18
N LEU A 30 28.48 -17.09 -2.98
CA LEU A 30 29.20 -16.06 -2.23
C LEU A 30 30.37 -16.70 -1.48
N ASP A 31 31.60 -16.38 -1.88
CA ASP A 31 32.76 -16.63 -1.03
C ASP A 31 32.71 -15.63 0.14
N CYS A 32 32.00 -16.04 1.18
CA CYS A 32 31.97 -15.40 2.49
C CYS A 32 33.38 -15.42 3.08
N PRO A 33 33.86 -14.33 3.73
CA PRO A 33 35.16 -14.34 4.39
C PRO A 33 35.25 -15.52 5.38
N PRO A 34 36.39 -16.24 5.47
CA PRO A 34 36.50 -17.49 6.23
C PRO A 34 36.28 -17.32 7.76
N THR A 35 36.44 -16.08 8.23
CA THR A 35 36.20 -15.64 9.61
C THR A 35 34.74 -15.24 9.89
N CYS A 36 33.88 -15.24 8.86
CA CYS A 36 32.47 -14.88 8.91
C CYS A 36 31.54 -16.07 8.60
N SER A 37 30.24 -15.85 8.81
CA SER A 37 29.12 -16.64 8.30
C SER A 37 28.19 -15.66 7.57
N CYS A 38 27.82 -15.96 6.33
CA CYS A 38 27.06 -15.04 5.49
C CYS A 38 25.76 -15.72 5.04
N SER A 39 24.68 -14.95 5.03
CA SER A 39 23.38 -15.32 4.46
C SER A 39 23.01 -14.35 3.34
N GLN A 40 21.80 -14.48 2.79
CA GLN A 40 21.28 -13.53 1.79
C GLN A 40 20.99 -12.12 2.36
N THR A 41 20.91 -11.98 3.69
CA THR A 41 20.53 -10.73 4.37
C THR A 41 21.44 -10.30 5.53
N GLU A 42 22.39 -11.15 5.93
CA GLU A 42 23.26 -10.92 7.09
C GLU A 42 24.70 -11.38 6.87
N ILE A 43 25.65 -10.58 7.33
CA ILE A 43 27.07 -10.93 7.44
C ILE A 43 27.44 -10.96 8.93
N PHE A 44 27.83 -12.11 9.46
CA PHE A 44 28.12 -12.31 10.88
C PHE A 44 29.54 -12.84 11.11
N CYS A 45 30.42 -11.99 11.63
CA CYS A 45 31.85 -12.26 11.82
C CYS A 45 32.21 -12.23 13.31
N ASN A 46 32.28 -13.41 13.95
CA ASN A 46 32.61 -13.56 15.38
C ASN A 46 34.01 -14.20 15.60
N LYS A 47 34.53 -14.94 14.61
CA LYS A 47 35.88 -15.52 14.70
C LYS A 47 36.91 -14.38 14.69
N SER A 48 37.82 -14.42 15.65
CA SER A 48 38.90 -13.43 15.80
C SER A 48 39.75 -13.33 14.53
N ASP A 49 39.94 -12.11 14.02
CA ASP A 49 40.69 -11.84 12.79
C ASP A 49 41.67 -10.67 12.96
N ASN A 50 42.84 -10.80 12.35
CA ASN A 50 43.84 -9.73 12.24
C ASN A 50 43.74 -8.99 10.89
N GLY A 51 42.76 -9.32 10.06
CA GLY A 51 42.42 -8.63 8.82
C GLY A 51 42.21 -7.13 9.02
N ARG A 52 42.76 -6.34 8.08
CA ARG A 52 42.64 -4.87 8.06
C ARG A 52 41.52 -4.33 7.18
N PHE A 53 40.86 -5.22 6.45
CA PHE A 53 39.83 -4.88 5.47
C PHE A 53 38.45 -5.20 6.05
N PHE A 54 37.47 -4.36 5.74
CA PHE A 54 36.06 -4.66 6.02
C PHE A 54 35.62 -5.90 5.23
N PRO A 55 34.69 -6.74 5.74
CA PRO A 55 34.23 -7.91 4.99
C PRO A 55 33.58 -7.48 3.67
N LEU A 56 34.16 -7.98 2.58
CA LEU A 56 33.66 -7.88 1.22
C LEU A 56 33.32 -9.29 0.73
N LEU A 57 32.13 -9.44 0.15
CA LEU A 57 31.69 -10.67 -0.49
C LEU A 57 32.41 -10.82 -1.83
N ALA A 58 33.13 -11.93 -2.03
CA ALA A 58 33.82 -12.19 -3.30
C ALA A 58 32.90 -12.90 -4.30
N LEU A 59 32.89 -12.41 -5.56
CA LEU A 59 32.25 -13.09 -6.69
C LEU A 59 33.16 -14.21 -7.22
N GLN A 60 32.57 -15.35 -7.57
CA GLN A 60 33.20 -16.30 -8.49
C GLN A 60 32.93 -15.90 -9.94
N ASP A 61 33.98 -15.80 -10.76
CA ASP A 61 33.89 -15.77 -12.21
C ASP A 61 33.38 -17.14 -12.72
N THR A 62 32.06 -17.33 -12.73
CA THR A 62 31.43 -18.48 -13.40
C THR A 62 31.41 -18.24 -14.91
N GLY A 63 32.51 -18.64 -15.57
CA GLY A 63 32.57 -18.64 -17.03
C GLY A 63 31.42 -19.45 -17.64
N SER A 64 30.75 -18.87 -18.64
CA SER A 64 29.77 -19.54 -19.51
C SER A 64 28.45 -20.02 -18.88
N ASN A 65 27.58 -19.09 -18.48
CA ASN A 65 26.25 -18.96 -19.11
C ASN A 65 25.53 -17.67 -18.66
N GLY A 66 24.91 -16.97 -19.61
CA GLY A 66 24.40 -15.61 -19.39
C GLY A 66 23.09 -15.53 -18.60
N THR A 67 23.19 -15.33 -17.29
CA THR A 67 22.23 -14.53 -16.51
C THR A 67 23.02 -13.58 -15.61
N SER A 68 23.09 -12.31 -15.98
CA SER A 68 23.71 -11.26 -15.16
C SER A 68 22.84 -11.04 -13.92
N VAL A 69 23.22 -11.64 -12.80
CA VAL A 69 22.75 -11.21 -11.48
C VAL A 69 23.33 -9.82 -11.27
N ASP A 70 22.48 -8.81 -11.10
CA ASP A 70 22.94 -7.45 -10.89
C ASP A 70 23.66 -7.37 -9.53
N ILE A 71 24.94 -7.01 -9.56
CA ILE A 71 25.81 -6.98 -8.38
C ILE A 71 25.27 -5.99 -7.35
N ALA A 72 24.61 -4.91 -7.81
CA ALA A 72 23.99 -3.92 -6.93
C ALA A 72 22.84 -4.50 -6.08
N ASP A 73 21.98 -5.35 -6.67
CA ASP A 73 20.87 -5.96 -5.95
C ASP A 73 21.34 -6.95 -4.88
N LEU A 74 22.50 -7.59 -5.07
CA LEU A 74 23.03 -8.56 -4.12
C LEU A 74 23.52 -7.90 -2.82
N PHE A 75 24.25 -6.78 -2.90
CA PHE A 75 24.67 -6.03 -1.71
C PHE A 75 23.52 -5.27 -1.03
N LYS A 76 22.51 -4.85 -1.82
CA LYS A 76 21.29 -4.20 -1.32
C LYS A 76 20.42 -5.10 -0.45
N ASN A 77 20.47 -6.42 -0.63
CA ASN A 77 19.73 -7.38 0.21
C ASN A 77 20.32 -7.56 1.61
N ILE A 78 21.58 -7.16 1.86
CA ILE A 78 22.21 -7.25 3.18
C ILE A 78 21.66 -6.16 4.11
N THR A 79 20.84 -6.58 5.07
CA THR A 79 20.21 -5.70 6.08
C THR A 79 20.96 -5.66 7.42
N SER A 80 21.80 -6.66 7.71
CA SER A 80 22.55 -6.78 8.98
C SER A 80 24.03 -7.07 8.74
N ILE A 81 24.92 -6.32 9.40
CA ILE A 81 26.36 -6.62 9.46
C ILE A 81 26.79 -6.62 10.93
N HIS A 82 27.42 -7.70 11.37
CA HIS A 82 27.96 -7.88 12.71
C HIS A 82 29.43 -8.32 12.64
N ILE A 83 30.31 -7.56 13.29
CA ILE A 83 31.75 -7.80 13.36
C ILE A 83 32.18 -7.70 14.84
N GLU A 84 32.78 -8.77 15.34
CA GLU A 84 33.30 -8.88 16.70
C GLU A 84 34.74 -9.43 16.68
N ASN A 85 35.60 -8.95 17.59
CA ASN A 85 36.98 -9.44 17.81
C ASN A 85 37.95 -9.25 16.61
N TRP A 86 37.69 -8.29 15.71
CA TRP A 86 38.57 -7.99 14.58
C TRP A 86 39.61 -6.91 14.97
N THR A 87 40.77 -7.36 15.46
CA THR A 87 41.85 -6.51 15.98
C THR A 87 42.64 -5.76 14.90
N GLY A 88 42.54 -6.19 13.64
CA GLY A 88 43.15 -5.51 12.50
C GLY A 88 42.32 -4.33 11.95
N LEU A 89 41.00 -4.30 12.18
CA LEU A 89 40.09 -3.26 11.70
C LEU A 89 40.24 -1.98 12.56
N GLN A 90 41.07 -1.04 12.08
CA GLN A 90 41.37 0.21 12.78
C GLN A 90 40.63 1.44 12.23
N THR A 91 40.22 1.39 10.96
CA THR A 91 39.52 2.48 10.29
C THR A 91 38.35 1.93 9.50
N LEU A 92 37.15 2.51 9.68
CA LEU A 92 36.02 2.29 8.78
C LEU A 92 36.04 3.39 7.71
N ARG A 93 36.16 3.00 6.44
CA ARG A 93 36.33 3.92 5.31
C ARG A 93 34.99 4.19 4.63
N ASP A 94 34.92 5.31 3.90
CA ASP A 94 33.72 5.69 3.15
C ASP A 94 33.29 4.57 2.16
N VAL A 95 34.27 3.99 1.46
CA VAL A 95 34.07 2.89 0.49
C VAL A 95 33.72 1.53 1.11
N ASP A 96 33.92 1.33 2.42
CA ASP A 96 33.64 0.04 3.07
C ASP A 96 32.13 -0.22 3.20
N MET A 97 31.34 0.86 3.19
CA MET A 97 29.90 0.86 3.47
C MET A 97 29.05 1.22 2.25
N GLU A 98 29.66 1.80 1.20
CA GLU A 98 29.02 2.39 0.02
C GLU A 98 28.09 1.42 -0.73
N LEU A 99 28.44 0.14 -0.81
CA LEU A 99 27.65 -0.88 -1.51
C LEU A 99 26.41 -1.35 -0.72
N TYR A 100 26.42 -1.23 0.60
CA TYR A 100 25.40 -1.80 1.49
C TYR A 100 24.19 -0.87 1.68
N THR A 101 23.58 -0.45 0.56
CA THR A 101 22.52 0.59 0.55
C THR A 101 21.26 0.21 1.35
N GLY A 102 20.95 -1.08 1.45
CA GLY A 102 19.82 -1.61 2.23
C GLY A 102 20.10 -1.87 3.72
N LEU A 103 21.29 -1.53 4.21
CA LEU A 103 21.71 -1.87 5.58
C LEU A 103 20.85 -1.16 6.65
N GLN A 104 20.37 -1.93 7.63
CA GLN A 104 19.53 -1.46 8.73
C GLN A 104 20.22 -1.57 10.09
N ARG A 105 21.12 -2.55 10.26
CA ARG A 105 21.82 -2.86 11.51
C ARG A 105 23.31 -3.02 11.27
N LEU A 106 24.13 -2.24 11.97
CA LEU A 106 25.58 -2.37 12.01
C LEU A 106 26.06 -2.63 13.45
N THR A 107 26.88 -3.65 13.64
CA THR A 107 27.63 -3.89 14.88
C THR A 107 29.10 -4.07 14.54
N ILE A 108 29.96 -3.26 15.14
CA ILE A 108 31.42 -3.42 15.12
C ILE A 108 31.86 -3.29 16.58
N MET A 109 32.10 -4.39 17.28
CA MET A 109 32.37 -4.37 18.72
C MET A 109 33.63 -5.12 19.10
N ASN A 110 34.31 -4.67 20.16
CA ASN A 110 35.61 -5.21 20.59
C ASN A 110 36.65 -5.31 19.45
N CYS A 111 36.57 -4.41 18.48
CA CYS A 111 37.58 -4.25 17.43
C CYS A 111 38.58 -3.17 17.85
N ASN A 112 39.70 -3.04 17.13
CA ASN A 112 40.68 -1.97 17.39
C ASN A 112 40.31 -0.67 16.63
N LEU A 113 39.00 -0.42 16.44
CA LEU A 113 38.49 0.68 15.62
C LEU A 113 38.77 2.02 16.30
N ARG A 114 39.46 2.91 15.59
CA ARG A 114 39.93 4.23 16.07
C ARG A 114 39.38 5.39 15.28
N VAL A 115 39.08 5.18 13.99
CA VAL A 115 38.64 6.22 13.06
C VAL A 115 37.47 5.72 12.23
N ILE A 116 36.48 6.59 12.02
CA ILE A 116 35.39 6.39 11.06
C ILE A 116 35.46 7.59 10.11
N GLN A 117 35.51 7.36 8.81
CA GLN A 117 35.57 8.44 7.81
C GLN A 117 34.22 9.19 7.70
N PRO A 118 34.21 10.50 7.38
CA PRO A 118 33.02 11.34 7.55
C PRO A 118 31.80 10.96 6.70
N ARG A 119 31.97 10.18 5.63
CA ARG A 119 30.88 9.75 4.73
C ARG A 119 30.59 8.25 4.83
N ALA A 120 31.15 7.57 5.83
CA ALA A 120 31.00 6.12 6.02
C ALA A 120 29.55 5.63 6.16
N PHE A 121 28.57 6.49 6.45
CA PHE A 121 27.14 6.11 6.47
C PHE A 121 26.28 6.87 5.46
N ALA A 122 26.89 7.64 4.55
CA ALA A 122 26.17 8.55 3.64
C ALA A 122 25.28 7.81 2.62
N GLN A 123 25.63 6.57 2.26
CA GLN A 123 24.88 5.73 1.31
C GLN A 123 23.99 4.67 2.01
N ASN A 124 23.81 4.77 3.34
CA ASN A 124 23.06 3.77 4.13
C ASN A 124 21.83 4.42 4.80
N PRO A 125 20.88 5.02 4.05
CA PRO A 125 19.77 5.81 4.60
C PRO A 125 18.79 5.00 5.46
N HIS A 126 18.84 3.66 5.35
CA HIS A 126 18.00 2.75 6.13
C HIS A 126 18.62 2.33 7.47
N LEU A 127 19.84 2.78 7.81
CA LEU A 127 20.57 2.39 9.01
C LEU A 127 19.89 2.95 10.28
N ARG A 128 19.35 2.06 11.13
CA ARG A 128 18.60 2.40 12.36
C ARG A 128 19.33 2.03 13.65
N TYR A 129 20.17 1.01 13.61
CA TYR A 129 20.92 0.52 14.76
C TYR A 129 22.42 0.51 14.47
N ILE A 130 23.20 1.16 15.33
CA ILE A 130 24.66 1.16 15.26
C ILE A 130 25.22 0.78 16.63
N ASN A 131 26.10 -0.22 16.68
CA ASN A 131 26.83 -0.59 17.89
C ASN A 131 28.34 -0.51 17.64
N LEU A 132 29.01 0.39 18.36
CA LEU A 132 30.46 0.63 18.33
C LEU A 132 31.09 0.36 19.71
N SER A 133 30.43 -0.44 20.55
CA SER A 133 30.85 -0.70 21.94
C SER A 133 32.24 -1.34 22.03
N LYS A 134 32.95 -1.03 23.12
CA LYS A 134 34.28 -1.57 23.47
C LYS A 134 35.41 -1.29 22.46
N ASN A 135 35.22 -0.37 21.50
CA ASN A 135 36.28 0.09 20.59
C ASN A 135 37.10 1.25 21.20
N PRO A 136 38.40 1.39 20.85
CA PRO A 136 39.26 2.49 21.28
C PRO A 136 39.04 3.80 20.48
N LEU A 137 37.78 4.19 20.28
CA LEU A 137 37.40 5.48 19.67
C LEU A 137 37.63 6.61 20.68
N THR A 138 38.37 7.66 20.28
CA THR A 138 38.62 8.84 21.12
C THR A 138 37.66 10.00 20.84
N THR A 139 37.09 10.08 19.65
CA THR A 139 36.12 11.10 19.24
C THR A 139 35.18 10.53 18.17
N LEU A 140 34.03 11.18 17.96
CA LEU A 140 33.03 10.79 16.97
C LEU A 140 32.29 12.06 16.50
N SER A 141 32.06 12.25 15.20
CA SER A 141 31.30 13.42 14.69
C SER A 141 29.81 13.09 14.59
N TRP A 142 28.95 14.05 14.93
CA TRP A 142 27.51 13.93 14.74
C TRP A 142 27.12 13.90 13.25
N GLN A 143 27.92 14.49 12.36
CA GLN A 143 27.68 14.55 10.91
C GLN A 143 27.61 13.14 10.28
N LEU A 144 28.25 12.14 10.89
CA LEU A 144 28.12 10.72 10.49
C LEU A 144 26.67 10.23 10.52
N PHE A 145 25.82 10.86 11.33
CA PHE A 145 24.45 10.43 11.62
C PHE A 145 23.40 11.42 11.13
N GLN A 146 23.79 12.55 10.52
CA GLN A 146 22.88 13.66 10.20
C GLN A 146 21.75 13.32 9.22
N HIS A 147 21.97 12.30 8.38
CA HIS A 147 20.96 11.79 7.43
C HIS A 147 20.28 10.50 7.91
N LEU A 148 20.62 10.02 9.12
CA LEU A 148 20.11 8.76 9.68
C LEU A 148 19.07 9.03 10.76
N GLN A 149 17.94 8.33 10.65
CA GLN A 149 16.92 8.31 11.70
C GLN A 149 17.21 7.17 12.70
N LEU A 150 18.32 7.29 13.44
CA LEU A 150 18.80 6.26 14.38
C LEU A 150 17.79 6.02 15.52
N SER A 151 17.49 4.74 15.75
CA SER A 151 16.74 4.26 16.91
C SER A 151 17.68 4.04 18.11
N GLU A 152 18.84 3.41 17.87
CA GLU A 152 19.83 3.11 18.91
C GLU A 152 21.28 3.27 18.42
N LEU A 153 22.10 3.93 19.25
CA LEU A 153 23.54 4.05 19.10
C LEU A 153 24.23 3.53 20.38
N HIS A 154 24.87 2.37 20.31
CA HIS A 154 25.56 1.75 21.45
C HIS A 154 27.04 2.11 21.47
N LEU A 155 27.47 2.78 22.54
CA LEU A 155 28.83 3.30 22.76
C LEU A 155 29.42 2.81 24.10
N GLU A 156 28.81 1.82 24.76
CA GLU A 156 29.28 1.32 26.05
C GLU A 156 30.73 0.79 25.98
N GLY A 157 31.52 1.08 27.00
CA GLY A 157 32.95 0.71 27.06
C GLY A 157 33.89 1.60 26.23
N VAL A 158 33.37 2.45 25.33
CA VAL A 158 34.16 3.49 24.68
C VAL A 158 34.53 4.57 25.71
N VAL A 159 35.74 5.11 25.60
CA VAL A 159 36.23 6.20 26.47
C VAL A 159 36.80 7.31 25.59
N PHE A 160 35.98 8.33 25.37
CA PHE A 160 36.33 9.48 24.53
C PHE A 160 37.34 10.41 25.23
N ASP A 161 37.99 11.31 24.50
CA ASP A 161 38.74 12.43 25.07
C ASP A 161 37.76 13.57 25.39
N CYS A 162 37.77 14.09 26.63
CA CYS A 162 36.83 15.13 27.06
C CYS A 162 37.10 16.42 26.27
N GLY A 163 36.12 16.89 25.49
CA GLY A 163 36.27 18.07 24.65
C GLY A 163 35.00 18.42 23.89
N CYS A 164 35.06 19.50 23.12
CA CYS A 164 33.87 20.02 22.43
C CYS A 164 33.33 19.09 21.34
N SER A 165 34.19 18.29 20.69
CA SER A 165 33.81 17.36 19.62
C SER A 165 32.86 16.24 20.04
N ILE A 166 32.71 15.97 21.34
CA ILE A 166 31.79 14.96 21.89
C ILE A 166 30.63 15.59 22.70
N ARG A 167 30.50 16.91 22.70
CA ARG A 167 29.42 17.64 23.39
C ARG A 167 28.04 17.21 22.87
N TRP A 168 27.93 16.93 21.57
CA TRP A 168 26.69 16.44 20.96
C TRP A 168 26.21 15.12 21.59
N ILE A 169 27.13 14.20 21.93
CA ILE A 169 26.80 12.91 22.61
C ILE A 169 26.21 13.18 24.00
N GLN A 170 26.75 14.17 24.71
CA GLN A 170 26.24 14.59 26.02
C GLN A 170 24.82 15.19 25.90
N LEU A 171 24.58 16.01 24.86
CA LEU A 171 23.26 16.60 24.60
C LEU A 171 22.23 15.53 24.21
N TRP A 172 22.58 14.59 23.33
CA TRP A 172 21.71 13.46 22.96
C TRP A 172 21.39 12.58 24.18
N GLN A 173 22.38 12.28 25.02
CA GLN A 173 22.18 11.56 26.28
C GLN A 173 21.23 12.28 27.25
N GLN A 174 21.26 13.62 27.29
CA GLN A 174 20.33 14.43 28.11
C GLN A 174 18.91 14.51 27.52
N ARG A 175 18.78 14.51 26.19
CA ARG A 175 17.49 14.60 25.48
C ARG A 175 16.79 13.25 25.26
N GLY A 176 17.50 12.14 25.46
CA GLY A 176 16.98 10.79 25.24
C GLY A 176 17.21 10.23 23.83
N GLU A 177 17.93 10.96 22.97
CA GLU A 177 18.14 10.61 21.55
C GLU A 177 18.98 9.32 21.38
N ALA A 178 18.65 8.54 20.35
CA ALA A 178 19.32 7.29 19.95
C ALA A 178 19.64 6.29 21.08
N GLY A 179 18.81 6.23 22.14
CA GLY A 179 19.01 5.31 23.26
C GLY A 179 20.26 5.59 24.13
N LEU A 180 20.92 6.75 23.99
CA LEU A 180 22.15 7.06 24.74
C LEU A 180 21.91 7.33 26.24
N HIS A 181 20.67 7.66 26.62
CA HIS A 181 20.28 7.94 28.00
C HIS A 181 20.32 6.72 28.93
N THR A 182 20.26 5.50 28.39
CA THR A 182 20.33 4.25 29.18
C THR A 182 21.79 3.83 29.48
N GLN A 183 22.77 4.41 28.78
CA GLN A 183 24.16 3.95 28.78
C GLN A 183 25.06 4.78 29.72
N GLN A 184 26.03 4.13 30.37
CA GLN A 184 27.04 4.82 31.19
C GLN A 184 28.26 5.20 30.35
N LEU A 185 28.21 6.39 29.76
CA LEU A 185 29.27 6.94 28.91
C LEU A 185 30.32 7.72 29.71
N TYR A 186 31.56 7.69 29.23
CA TYR A 186 32.71 8.29 29.92
C TYR A 186 33.63 9.03 28.95
N CYS A 187 34.30 10.07 29.46
CA CYS A 187 35.43 10.70 28.78
C CYS A 187 36.66 10.79 29.70
N ARG A 188 37.83 11.02 29.10
CA ARG A 188 39.12 11.19 29.75
C ARG A 188 39.56 12.65 29.69
N ASN A 189 39.92 13.23 30.83
CA ASN A 189 40.57 14.53 30.93
C ASN A 189 41.95 14.33 31.58
N GLY A 190 43.02 14.40 30.77
CA GLY A 190 44.37 14.03 31.18
C GLY A 190 44.44 12.58 31.67
N ALA A 191 44.85 12.38 32.93
CA ALA A 191 44.87 11.05 33.57
C ALA A 191 43.52 10.63 34.19
N SER A 192 42.55 11.54 34.30
CA SER A 192 41.28 11.29 35.00
C SER A 192 40.18 10.78 34.04
N LYS A 193 39.35 9.83 34.51
CA LYS A 193 38.15 9.36 33.81
C LYS A 193 36.91 9.89 34.52
N MET A 194 36.00 10.53 33.79
CA MET A 194 34.74 11.06 34.32
C MET A 194 33.54 10.61 33.49
N ARG A 195 32.34 10.62 34.08
CA ARG A 195 31.08 10.37 33.36
C ARG A 195 30.80 11.51 32.40
N LEU A 196 30.35 11.20 31.18
CA LEU A 196 30.11 12.18 30.13
C LEU A 196 29.09 13.25 30.54
N HIS A 197 28.04 12.87 31.28
CA HIS A 197 27.06 13.81 31.84
C HIS A 197 27.70 14.94 32.69
N ASN A 198 28.81 14.67 33.37
CA ASN A 198 29.52 15.64 34.21
C ASN A 198 30.55 16.48 33.44
N MET A 199 30.69 16.29 32.13
CA MET A 199 31.60 17.07 31.30
C MET A 199 31.11 18.52 31.22
N TYR A 200 32.00 19.48 31.47
CA TYR A 200 31.71 20.91 31.33
C TYR A 200 32.82 21.56 30.50
N ILE A 201 32.44 22.08 29.33
CA ILE A 201 33.31 22.81 28.41
C ILE A 201 32.70 24.20 28.24
N THR A 202 33.46 25.24 28.56
CA THR A 202 33.05 26.64 28.37
C THR A 202 32.99 26.97 26.89
N ASN A 203 31.98 27.74 26.46
CA ASN A 203 31.82 28.22 25.08
C ASN A 203 31.83 27.05 24.07
N CYS A 204 30.96 26.07 24.30
CA CYS A 204 30.81 24.88 23.46
C CYS A 204 29.36 24.38 23.51
N ASP A 205 28.52 24.97 22.68
CA ASP A 205 27.09 24.65 22.57
C ASP A 205 26.63 24.73 21.10
N LEU A 206 25.36 24.43 20.85
CA LEU A 206 24.75 24.57 19.52
C LEU A 206 24.81 26.02 19.03
N PRO A 207 24.90 26.26 17.72
CA PRO A 207 24.89 27.61 17.18
C PRO A 207 23.52 28.27 17.32
N GLU A 208 23.52 29.55 17.63
CA GLU A 208 22.34 30.42 17.61
C GLU A 208 22.16 30.98 16.19
N ILE A 209 20.92 31.03 15.69
CA ILE A 209 20.60 31.44 14.32
C ILE A 209 19.54 32.53 14.30
N SER A 210 19.76 33.57 13.51
CA SER A 210 18.86 34.70 13.34
C SER A 210 18.68 35.03 11.85
N VAL A 211 17.46 35.40 11.45
CA VAL A 211 17.12 35.75 10.07
C VAL A 211 16.48 37.13 10.01
N SER A 212 16.71 37.86 8.92
CA SER A 212 16.24 39.25 8.78
C SER A 212 14.72 39.45 8.82
N HIS A 213 13.94 38.47 8.33
CA HIS A 213 12.49 38.55 8.20
C HIS A 213 11.87 37.17 8.47
N SER A 214 10.61 37.11 8.91
CA SER A 214 9.83 35.86 8.98
C SER A 214 9.14 35.52 7.66
N SER A 215 8.75 36.54 6.89
CA SER A 215 8.15 36.40 5.56
C SER A 215 8.50 37.61 4.70
N VAL A 216 8.58 37.41 3.39
CA VAL A 216 8.94 38.43 2.40
C VAL A 216 7.96 38.34 1.23
N LEU A 217 7.46 39.49 0.79
CA LEU A 217 6.51 39.63 -0.31
C LEU A 217 7.19 40.40 -1.46
N VAL A 218 7.21 39.81 -2.66
CA VAL A 218 7.92 40.37 -3.83
C VAL A 218 7.10 40.17 -5.09
N THR A 219 7.24 41.03 -6.10
CA THR A 219 6.62 40.82 -7.42
C THR A 219 7.52 39.95 -8.30
N GLU A 220 6.91 39.14 -9.17
CA GLU A 220 7.62 38.39 -10.20
C GLU A 220 8.56 39.30 -11.02
N GLY A 221 9.79 38.84 -11.23
CA GLY A 221 10.83 39.57 -11.97
C GLY A 221 11.60 40.62 -11.15
N GLU A 222 11.18 40.95 -9.93
CA GLU A 222 11.99 41.78 -9.02
C GLU A 222 13.13 40.96 -8.37
N ASN A 223 14.01 41.65 -7.63
CA ASN A 223 15.13 41.05 -6.91
C ASN A 223 14.93 41.27 -5.40
N VAL A 224 15.36 40.32 -4.56
CA VAL A 224 15.29 40.48 -3.10
C VAL A 224 16.54 39.93 -2.41
N THR A 225 17.00 40.60 -1.35
CA THR A 225 18.10 40.13 -0.51
C THR A 225 17.58 39.81 0.88
N VAL A 226 17.80 38.59 1.34
CA VAL A 226 17.57 38.16 2.72
C VAL A 226 18.89 37.84 3.38
N SER A 227 19.03 38.13 4.67
CA SER A 227 20.21 37.78 5.46
C SER A 227 19.89 36.79 6.57
N CYS A 228 20.85 35.91 6.80
CA CYS A 228 20.92 34.98 7.92
C CYS A 228 22.23 35.19 8.65
N ASN A 229 22.21 35.09 9.98
CA ASN A 229 23.34 35.33 10.84
C ASN A 229 23.38 34.26 11.93
N GLY A 230 24.40 33.40 11.85
CA GLY A 230 24.71 32.38 12.85
C GLY A 230 25.80 32.86 13.81
N SER A 231 25.54 32.76 15.11
CA SER A 231 26.50 33.08 16.16
C SER A 231 26.75 31.86 17.04
N GLY A 232 28.02 31.59 17.36
CA GLY A 232 28.38 30.46 18.20
C GLY A 232 29.87 30.40 18.51
N SER A 233 30.18 29.57 19.51
CA SER A 233 31.54 29.14 19.81
C SER A 233 31.47 27.61 20.03
N PRO A 234 32.13 26.78 19.20
CA PRO A 234 32.89 27.14 18.00
C PRO A 234 32.08 27.89 16.93
N LEU A 235 32.77 28.71 16.13
CA LEU A 235 32.21 29.47 14.99
C LEU A 235 31.42 28.54 14.06
N PRO A 236 30.14 28.82 13.76
CA PRO A 236 29.36 28.01 12.84
C PRO A 236 29.67 28.28 11.36
N GLU A 237 29.55 27.23 10.57
CA GLU A 237 29.33 27.33 9.12
C GLU A 237 27.84 27.62 8.88
N VAL A 238 27.52 28.55 7.99
CA VAL A 238 26.15 29.06 7.79
C VAL A 238 25.86 29.14 6.30
N ASP A 239 24.77 28.51 5.85
CA ASP A 239 24.37 28.51 4.43
C ASP A 239 22.85 28.46 4.26
N TRP A 240 22.38 28.77 3.04
CA TRP A 240 20.98 28.73 2.64
C TRP A 240 20.67 27.49 1.80
N THR A 241 19.64 26.74 2.16
CA THR A 241 19.14 25.64 1.34
C THR A 241 18.36 26.18 0.14
N VAL A 242 19.02 26.25 -1.02
CA VAL A 242 18.42 26.69 -2.30
C VAL A 242 17.99 25.53 -3.21
N ALA A 243 17.99 24.29 -2.69
CA ALA A 243 17.58 23.11 -3.44
C ALA A 243 16.08 23.19 -3.81
N GLY A 244 15.77 23.14 -5.11
CA GLY A 244 14.41 23.26 -5.64
C GLY A 244 13.93 24.69 -5.90
N LEU A 245 14.78 25.70 -5.70
CA LEU A 245 14.48 27.09 -6.05
C LEU A 245 14.73 27.35 -7.55
N HIS A 246 13.79 27.99 -8.23
CA HIS A 246 13.89 28.31 -9.67
C HIS A 246 14.58 29.64 -9.94
N SER A 247 14.48 30.58 -8.99
CA SER A 247 15.09 31.91 -9.07
C SER A 247 16.62 31.86 -9.03
N ILE A 248 17.26 32.68 -9.86
CA ILE A 248 18.71 32.84 -9.87
C ILE A 248 19.14 33.40 -8.51
N ASN A 249 20.14 32.80 -7.88
CA ASN A 249 20.57 33.17 -6.55
C ASN A 249 22.09 33.42 -6.47
N THR A 250 22.49 34.29 -5.54
CA THR A 250 23.90 34.49 -5.16
C THR A 250 24.03 34.55 -3.65
N HIS A 251 25.07 33.92 -3.13
CA HIS A 251 25.39 33.85 -1.71
C HIS A 251 26.59 34.76 -1.42
N LEU A 252 26.46 35.70 -0.48
CA LEU A 252 27.55 36.56 -0.01
C LEU A 252 27.79 36.30 1.48
N SER A 253 28.82 35.50 1.78
CA SER A 253 29.25 35.16 3.13
C SER A 253 30.20 36.21 3.71
N ASN A 254 29.97 36.59 4.97
CA ASN A 254 30.79 37.49 5.76
C ASN A 254 31.08 36.83 7.13
N VAL A 255 32.34 36.51 7.39
CA VAL A 255 32.79 35.88 8.63
C VAL A 255 33.41 36.92 9.55
N TYR A 256 32.76 37.20 10.68
CA TYR A 256 33.24 38.09 11.73
C TYR A 256 33.82 37.26 12.88
N TRP A 257 35.13 36.99 12.77
CA TRP A 257 35.87 36.27 13.80
C TRP A 257 35.77 36.95 15.17
N PRO A 258 35.64 36.21 16.28
CA PRO A 258 35.75 34.75 16.36
C PRO A 258 34.42 33.96 16.34
N ASN A 259 33.26 34.61 16.39
CA ASN A 259 32.00 33.96 16.81
C ASN A 259 30.81 34.10 15.85
N ILE A 260 30.90 34.89 14.78
CA ILE A 260 29.73 35.28 13.97
C ILE A 260 30.00 35.00 12.48
N HIS A 261 29.06 34.32 11.82
CA HIS A 261 29.06 34.09 10.38
C HIS A 261 27.70 34.47 9.81
N SER A 262 27.69 35.44 8.91
CA SER A 262 26.47 35.96 8.27
C SER A 262 26.52 35.74 6.77
N ILE A 263 25.40 35.32 6.19
CA ILE A 263 25.28 35.02 4.76
C ILE A 263 24.03 35.69 4.18
N ASN A 264 24.26 36.54 3.18
CA ASN A 264 23.21 37.23 2.44
C ASN A 264 22.90 36.44 1.18
N LEU A 265 21.65 36.00 1.04
CA LEU A 265 21.10 35.39 -0.15
C LEU A 265 20.37 36.47 -0.96
N THR A 266 20.84 36.74 -2.18
CA THR A 266 20.13 37.61 -3.13
C THR A 266 19.52 36.74 -4.21
N LEU A 267 18.19 36.85 -4.37
CA LEU A 267 17.43 36.28 -5.47
C LEU A 267 17.24 37.33 -6.56
N PHE A 268 17.46 36.94 -7.81
CA PHE A 268 17.34 37.78 -9.00
C PHE A 268 16.25 37.25 -9.93
N ASN A 269 15.46 38.16 -10.51
CA ASN A 269 14.40 37.86 -11.47
C ASN A 269 13.46 36.77 -10.94
N ILE A 270 12.83 37.04 -9.80
CA ILE A 270 12.12 36.01 -9.01
C ILE A 270 11.00 35.36 -9.81
N SER A 271 10.99 34.02 -9.82
CA SER A 271 9.97 33.22 -10.51
C SER A 271 8.68 33.11 -9.70
N ARG A 272 7.54 33.12 -10.39
CA ARG A 272 6.22 32.75 -9.83
C ARG A 272 6.17 31.33 -9.26
N ASP A 273 7.07 30.44 -9.69
CA ASP A 273 7.14 29.05 -9.24
C ASP A 273 7.78 28.89 -7.85
N ASP A 274 8.44 29.93 -7.35
CA ASP A 274 8.95 29.98 -5.98
C ASP A 274 7.94 30.64 -5.01
N ASN A 275 6.68 30.81 -5.42
CA ASN A 275 5.62 31.30 -4.54
C ASN A 275 5.31 30.29 -3.43
N ASN A 276 5.24 30.78 -2.20
CA ASN A 276 5.17 30.01 -0.96
C ASN A 276 6.41 29.15 -0.66
N PHE A 277 7.55 29.38 -1.31
CA PHE A 277 8.79 28.66 -1.03
C PHE A 277 9.34 29.02 0.36
N GLN A 278 9.80 28.02 1.12
CA GLN A 278 10.36 28.21 2.46
C GLN A 278 11.89 28.23 2.40
N LEU A 279 12.46 29.44 2.29
CA LEU A 279 13.91 29.64 2.31
C LEU A 279 14.43 29.28 3.70
N THR A 280 15.19 28.18 3.83
CA THR A 280 15.74 27.73 5.12
C THR A 280 17.23 28.04 5.19
N CYS A 281 17.63 28.78 6.21
CA CYS A 281 19.04 28.94 6.58
C CYS A 281 19.40 27.88 7.63
N ILE A 282 20.62 27.36 7.51
CA ILE A 282 21.20 26.37 8.41
C ILE A 282 22.49 26.96 8.99
N ALA A 283 22.70 26.77 10.29
CA ALA A 283 23.96 27.05 10.97
C ALA A 283 24.43 25.76 11.65
N GLU A 284 25.66 25.32 11.36
CA GLU A 284 26.23 24.09 11.91
C GLU A 284 27.61 24.29 12.54
N ASN A 285 27.89 23.56 13.61
CA ASN A 285 29.21 23.50 14.23
C ASN A 285 29.52 22.07 14.73
N LEU A 286 30.66 21.89 15.38
CA LEU A 286 31.10 20.59 15.94
C LEU A 286 30.16 19.99 17.01
N VAL A 287 29.21 20.76 17.53
CA VAL A 287 28.21 20.36 18.54
C VAL A 287 26.86 19.99 17.90
N GLY A 288 26.54 20.51 16.72
CA GLY A 288 25.31 20.18 16.00
C GLY A 288 24.85 21.28 15.04
N MET A 289 23.62 21.13 14.58
CA MET A 289 22.96 22.00 13.61
C MET A 289 21.75 22.73 14.23
N THR A 290 21.53 23.98 13.84
CA THR A 290 20.26 24.69 14.01
C THR A 290 19.80 25.29 12.68
N ASN A 291 18.50 25.55 12.54
CA ASN A 291 17.92 26.11 11.33
C ASN A 291 16.85 27.15 11.63
N SER A 292 16.57 28.00 10.65
CA SER A 292 15.53 29.02 10.70
C SER A 292 15.08 29.36 9.27
N SER A 293 13.82 29.74 9.08
CA SER A 293 13.22 29.84 7.76
C SER A 293 12.44 31.12 7.51
N ILE A 294 12.49 31.59 6.26
CA ILE A 294 11.73 32.75 5.75
C ILE A 294 10.73 32.26 4.70
N GLN A 295 9.46 32.67 4.83
CA GLN A 295 8.43 32.41 3.83
C GLN A 295 8.54 33.40 2.66
N LEU A 296 8.81 32.92 1.44
CA LEU A 296 8.80 33.72 0.22
C LEU A 296 7.41 33.69 -0.44
N ASN A 297 6.81 34.86 -0.61
CA ASN A 297 5.52 35.02 -1.29
C ASN A 297 5.72 35.87 -2.55
N VAL A 298 5.39 35.32 -3.73
CA VAL A 298 5.62 35.96 -5.04
C VAL A 298 4.29 36.36 -5.66
N GLN A 299 4.13 37.65 -5.96
CA GLN A 299 2.93 38.18 -6.62
C GLN A 299 3.12 38.20 -8.14
N PHE A 300 2.11 37.73 -8.88
CA PHE A 300 2.13 37.65 -10.34
C PHE A 300 0.71 37.76 -10.95
N PRO A 301 0.57 38.22 -12.21
CA PRO A 301 -0.72 38.34 -12.89
C PRO A 301 -1.35 36.97 -13.20
N PRO A 302 -2.70 36.89 -13.27
CA PRO A 302 -3.41 35.62 -13.42
C PRO A 302 -3.25 35.01 -14.81
N ILE A 303 -3.24 33.67 -14.87
CA ILE A 303 -3.20 32.87 -16.11
C ILE A 303 -4.30 31.80 -16.06
N ILE A 304 -5.10 31.70 -17.12
CA ILE A 304 -6.09 30.63 -17.30
C ILE A 304 -5.41 29.42 -17.95
N LEU A 305 -5.00 28.46 -17.12
CA LEU A 305 -4.34 27.22 -17.53
C LEU A 305 -5.31 26.34 -18.32
N ARG A 306 -6.46 25.99 -17.72
CA ARG A 306 -7.49 25.12 -18.31
C ARG A 306 -8.81 25.86 -18.43
N LEU A 307 -9.50 25.61 -19.54
CA LEU A 307 -10.90 25.97 -19.77
C LEU A 307 -11.44 24.92 -20.75
N ALA A 308 -12.27 24.00 -20.28
CA ALA A 308 -12.75 22.84 -21.03
C ALA A 308 -14.15 23.10 -21.64
N GLU A 309 -14.52 22.31 -22.64
CA GLU A 309 -15.91 22.26 -23.14
C GLU A 309 -16.84 21.65 -22.07
N PRO A 310 -18.18 21.82 -22.16
CA PRO A 310 -19.08 21.34 -21.12
C PRO A 310 -19.14 19.81 -21.08
N GLU A 311 -18.73 19.23 -19.95
CA GLU A 311 -18.87 17.80 -19.69
C GLU A 311 -20.15 17.52 -18.89
N GLN A 312 -20.95 16.55 -19.32
CA GLN A 312 -22.11 16.10 -18.55
C GLN A 312 -21.64 15.19 -17.39
N ARG A 313 -21.82 15.66 -16.14
CA ARG A 313 -21.53 14.88 -14.92
C ARG A 313 -22.84 14.61 -14.18
N LEU A 314 -23.06 15.29 -13.05
CA LEU A 314 -24.36 15.30 -12.35
C LEU A 314 -25.21 16.47 -12.86
N ASP A 315 -24.62 17.66 -12.81
CA ASP A 315 -24.96 18.83 -13.65
C ASP A 315 -23.96 18.92 -14.82
N THR A 316 -24.25 19.68 -15.88
CA THR A 316 -23.27 19.91 -16.95
C THR A 316 -22.25 20.96 -16.53
N CYS A 317 -20.97 20.71 -16.81
CA CYS A 317 -19.86 21.41 -16.18
C CYS A 317 -18.83 21.95 -17.20
N ILE A 318 -18.63 23.27 -17.23
CA ILE A 318 -17.49 23.91 -17.91
C ILE A 318 -16.35 24.05 -16.88
N GLU A 319 -15.40 23.12 -16.92
CA GLU A 319 -14.26 23.05 -15.99
C GLU A 319 -13.19 24.10 -16.31
N PHE A 320 -12.63 24.75 -15.29
CA PHE A 320 -11.55 25.73 -15.44
C PHE A 320 -10.49 25.64 -14.33
N THR A 321 -9.27 26.05 -14.68
CA THR A 321 -8.13 26.20 -13.77
C THR A 321 -7.45 27.53 -14.04
N VAL A 322 -7.34 28.38 -13.02
CA VAL A 322 -6.67 29.70 -13.08
C VAL A 322 -5.59 29.75 -12.01
N ARG A 323 -4.38 30.19 -12.35
CA ARG A 323 -3.28 30.40 -11.39
C ARG A 323 -2.98 31.89 -11.27
N GLY A 324 -2.83 32.41 -10.05
CA GLY A 324 -2.58 33.84 -9.81
C GLY A 324 -2.50 34.18 -8.32
N TYR A 325 -1.50 34.99 -7.94
CA TYR A 325 -1.33 35.47 -6.57
C TYR A 325 -1.08 37.00 -6.54
N PRO A 326 -1.85 37.81 -5.78
CA PRO A 326 -3.06 37.44 -5.03
C PRO A 326 -4.14 36.82 -5.91
N HIS A 327 -5.00 36.00 -5.30
CA HIS A 327 -6.03 35.25 -6.02
C HIS A 327 -6.93 36.15 -6.89
N PRO A 328 -7.10 35.85 -8.19
CA PRO A 328 -7.95 36.64 -9.07
C PRO A 328 -9.44 36.52 -8.75
N LYS A 329 -10.17 37.61 -9.01
CA LYS A 329 -11.62 37.63 -9.12
C LYS A 329 -12.03 37.12 -10.49
N LEU A 330 -12.98 36.19 -10.53
CA LEU A 330 -13.49 35.58 -11.75
C LEU A 330 -14.83 36.21 -12.17
N ARG A 331 -14.99 36.48 -13.47
CA ARG A 331 -16.25 36.90 -14.10
C ARG A 331 -16.52 36.07 -15.34
N TRP A 332 -17.79 35.74 -15.58
CA TRP A 332 -18.22 34.94 -16.72
C TRP A 332 -19.12 35.73 -17.65
N PHE A 333 -18.92 35.58 -18.96
CA PHE A 333 -19.71 36.25 -19.99
C PHE A 333 -20.29 35.25 -20.98
N TYR A 334 -21.55 35.47 -21.38
CA TYR A 334 -22.22 34.75 -22.46
C TYR A 334 -22.98 35.75 -23.32
N LYS A 335 -22.84 35.66 -24.65
CA LYS A 335 -23.39 36.65 -25.61
C LYS A 335 -23.05 38.11 -25.21
N GLN A 336 -21.81 38.34 -24.77
CA GLN A 336 -21.26 39.62 -24.28
C GLN A 336 -21.94 40.21 -23.03
N LYS A 337 -22.86 39.50 -22.36
CA LYS A 337 -23.41 39.87 -21.04
C LYS A 337 -22.76 39.06 -19.94
N GLU A 338 -22.51 39.70 -18.80
CA GLU A 338 -22.05 39.04 -17.58
C GLU A 338 -23.13 38.11 -17.03
N ILE A 339 -22.76 36.85 -16.78
CA ILE A 339 -23.64 35.83 -16.24
C ILE A 339 -23.91 36.11 -14.76
N GLN A 340 -25.18 36.35 -14.43
CA GLN A 340 -25.61 36.49 -13.04
C GLN A 340 -25.79 35.10 -12.42
N GLN A 341 -25.10 34.86 -11.31
CA GLN A 341 -25.13 33.63 -10.53
C GLN A 341 -26.57 33.35 -10.05
N ASN A 342 -27.10 32.17 -10.34
CA ASN A 342 -28.46 31.75 -9.94
C ASN A 342 -28.52 30.23 -9.74
N GLU A 343 -29.70 29.68 -9.41
CA GLU A 343 -29.86 28.23 -9.16
C GLU A 343 -29.56 27.35 -10.39
N TYR A 344 -29.76 27.87 -11.61
CA TYR A 344 -29.54 27.14 -12.87
C TYR A 344 -28.11 27.27 -13.41
N ILE A 345 -27.44 28.41 -13.16
CA ILE A 345 -26.07 28.68 -13.61
C ILE A 345 -25.27 29.26 -12.45
N LYS A 346 -24.30 28.48 -11.94
CA LYS A 346 -23.44 28.88 -10.81
C LYS A 346 -21.98 28.46 -11.03
N THR A 347 -21.07 29.31 -10.58
CA THR A 347 -19.63 29.07 -10.55
C THR A 347 -19.24 28.52 -9.17
N ASP A 348 -19.03 27.21 -9.09
CA ASP A 348 -18.40 26.59 -7.93
C ASP A 348 -16.88 26.61 -8.15
N MET A 349 -16.12 27.07 -7.15
CA MET A 349 -14.65 27.16 -7.21
C MET A 349 -14.03 26.96 -5.82
N ASP A 350 -12.87 26.32 -5.80
CA ASP A 350 -12.04 26.10 -4.62
C ASP A 350 -10.64 26.72 -4.82
N PHE A 351 -10.00 27.12 -3.72
CA PHE A 351 -8.67 27.75 -3.72
C PHE A 351 -7.63 26.76 -3.20
N TYR A 352 -6.51 26.61 -3.92
CA TYR A 352 -5.39 25.76 -3.53
C TYR A 352 -4.07 26.47 -3.80
N GLN A 353 -3.34 26.86 -2.76
CA GLN A 353 -2.10 27.64 -2.86
C GLN A 353 -2.26 28.94 -3.67
N ASP A 354 -1.85 28.96 -4.93
CA ASP A 354 -1.99 30.03 -5.92
C ASP A 354 -2.92 29.68 -7.10
N TYR A 355 -3.58 28.52 -7.03
CA TYR A 355 -4.56 28.01 -8.00
C TYR A 355 -6.00 28.26 -7.53
N LEU A 356 -6.87 28.50 -8.51
CA LEU A 356 -8.33 28.47 -8.41
C LEU A 356 -8.80 27.41 -9.40
N GLU A 357 -9.42 26.36 -8.90
CA GLU A 357 -10.00 25.29 -9.72
C GLU A 357 -11.50 25.24 -9.48
N GLY A 358 -12.26 25.01 -10.54
CA GLY A 358 -13.70 25.09 -10.44
C GLY A 358 -14.45 24.75 -11.71
N CYS A 359 -15.75 24.99 -11.64
CA CYS A 359 -16.68 24.69 -12.70
C CYS A 359 -17.79 25.75 -12.78
N LEU A 360 -18.09 26.21 -13.99
CA LEU A 360 -19.37 26.83 -14.28
C LEU A 360 -20.38 25.71 -14.56
N THR A 361 -21.22 25.45 -13.56
CA THR A 361 -22.23 24.38 -13.59
C THR A 361 -23.56 24.87 -14.15
N PHE A 362 -24.24 24.00 -14.88
CA PHE A 362 -25.53 24.22 -15.52
C PHE A 362 -26.50 23.10 -15.15
N GLN A 363 -27.62 23.46 -14.51
CA GLN A 363 -28.68 22.51 -14.17
C GLN A 363 -29.66 22.36 -15.34
N ASN A 364 -29.80 21.15 -15.87
CA ASN A 364 -30.67 20.80 -17.01
C ASN A 364 -30.58 21.78 -18.21
N PRO A 365 -29.38 22.07 -18.76
CA PRO A 365 -29.23 22.97 -19.90
C PRO A 365 -29.87 22.38 -21.17
N THR A 366 -30.28 23.26 -22.07
CA THR A 366 -30.91 22.95 -23.36
C THR A 366 -30.10 23.49 -24.52
N HIS A 367 -30.50 23.20 -25.77
CA HIS A 367 -29.86 23.75 -26.96
C HIS A 367 -29.84 25.30 -26.98
N ILE A 368 -30.76 25.96 -26.27
CA ILE A 368 -30.83 27.43 -26.13
C ILE A 368 -29.60 27.99 -25.38
N ASN A 369 -28.99 27.17 -24.52
CA ASN A 369 -27.78 27.52 -23.78
C ASN A 369 -26.51 27.42 -24.65
N ASN A 370 -26.56 26.82 -25.85
CA ASN A 370 -25.37 26.66 -26.69
C ASN A 370 -24.75 28.03 -27.06
N GLY A 371 -23.42 28.08 -27.18
CA GLY A 371 -22.68 29.27 -27.63
C GLY A 371 -21.40 29.55 -26.86
N ASN A 372 -20.77 30.70 -27.13
CA ASN A 372 -19.47 31.05 -26.54
C ASN A 372 -19.58 31.57 -25.10
N TYR A 373 -18.82 30.96 -24.19
CA TYR A 373 -18.64 31.35 -22.80
C TYR A 373 -17.22 31.87 -22.58
N THR A 374 -17.09 33.08 -22.06
CA THR A 374 -15.78 33.71 -21.75
C THR A 374 -15.58 33.81 -20.25
N LEU A 375 -14.50 33.24 -19.76
CA LEU A 375 -13.99 33.44 -18.40
C LEU A 375 -12.98 34.60 -18.41
N GLU A 376 -13.17 35.56 -17.51
CA GLU A 376 -12.21 36.62 -17.18
C GLU A 376 -11.69 36.41 -15.76
N ALA A 377 -10.37 36.49 -15.58
CA ALA A 377 -9.71 36.44 -14.27
C ALA A 377 -8.88 37.72 -14.06
N SER A 378 -9.09 38.42 -12.95
CA SER A 378 -8.47 39.72 -12.65
C SER A 378 -7.87 39.81 -11.25
N ASN A 379 -6.62 40.24 -11.11
CA ASN A 379 -6.00 40.60 -9.84
C ASN A 379 -5.31 41.98 -9.95
N PRO A 380 -4.72 42.54 -8.88
CA PRO A 380 -4.10 43.88 -8.93
C PRO A 380 -2.95 44.04 -9.94
N LEU A 381 -2.37 42.93 -10.43
CA LEU A 381 -1.23 42.93 -11.36
C LEU A 381 -1.63 42.70 -12.82
N GLY A 382 -2.86 42.24 -13.10
CA GLY A 382 -3.28 41.98 -14.47
C GLY A 382 -4.67 41.36 -14.59
N THR A 383 -5.15 41.27 -15.84
CA THR A 383 -6.41 40.64 -16.21
C THR A 383 -6.21 39.79 -17.46
N VAL A 384 -6.81 38.60 -17.48
CA VAL A 384 -6.74 37.64 -18.59
C VAL A 384 -8.14 37.13 -18.93
N THR A 385 -8.40 36.86 -20.21
CA THR A 385 -9.66 36.28 -20.70
C THR A 385 -9.39 35.04 -21.54
N LYS A 386 -10.32 34.08 -21.50
CA LYS A 386 -10.31 32.89 -22.37
C LYS A 386 -11.74 32.46 -22.67
N THR A 387 -12.00 32.00 -23.89
CA THR A 387 -13.34 31.66 -24.37
C THR A 387 -13.39 30.19 -24.77
N VAL A 388 -14.52 29.53 -24.50
CA VAL A 388 -14.82 28.15 -24.92
C VAL A 388 -16.24 28.07 -25.50
N TYR A 389 -16.47 27.14 -26.42
CA TYR A 389 -17.81 26.89 -26.95
C TYR A 389 -18.56 25.91 -26.02
N GLY A 390 -19.71 26.35 -25.52
CA GLY A 390 -20.61 25.51 -24.77
C GLY A 390 -21.58 24.79 -25.70
N HIS A 391 -21.46 23.46 -25.82
CA HIS A 391 -22.45 22.60 -26.46
C HIS A 391 -23.13 21.71 -25.42
N PHE A 392 -24.46 21.81 -25.30
CA PHE A 392 -25.23 21.09 -24.28
C PHE A 392 -26.15 20.03 -24.89
N LEU A 393 -27.01 20.44 -25.83
CA LEU A 393 -27.94 19.57 -26.54
C LEU A 393 -28.05 20.04 -27.99
N THR A 394 -28.30 19.11 -28.90
CA THR A 394 -28.77 19.45 -30.25
C THR A 394 -30.20 19.98 -30.19
N PRO A 395 -30.59 20.96 -31.03
CA PRO A 395 -32.00 21.28 -31.22
C PRO A 395 -32.79 20.04 -31.65
N PRO A 396 -34.08 19.93 -31.31
CA PRO A 396 -34.98 19.05 -32.05
C PRO A 396 -34.95 19.42 -33.53
N GLU A 397 -35.10 18.43 -34.40
CA GLU A 397 -35.47 18.72 -35.80
C GLU A 397 -36.91 19.26 -35.77
N ASP A 398 -37.07 20.55 -36.01
CA ASP A 398 -38.38 21.19 -36.03
C ASP A 398 -39.24 20.57 -37.14
N MET A 399 -40.51 20.25 -36.85
CA MET A 399 -41.46 19.94 -37.91
C MET A 399 -41.74 21.23 -38.68
N ASP A 400 -41.31 21.26 -39.94
CA ASP A 400 -41.30 22.45 -40.81
C ASP A 400 -42.59 23.28 -40.75
N GLU A 401 -42.46 24.57 -40.46
CA GLU A 401 -43.46 25.57 -40.81
C GLU A 401 -43.45 25.77 -42.34
N ASN A 402 -44.47 25.21 -43.02
CA ASN A 402 -44.98 25.54 -44.35
C ASN A 402 -43.99 25.93 -45.47
N PRO A 403 -44.12 25.26 -46.63
CA PRO A 403 -44.11 25.94 -47.92
C PRO A 403 -45.44 25.79 -48.67
N GLU A 404 -46.03 26.92 -49.07
CA GLU A 404 -46.82 26.96 -50.30
C GLU A 404 -45.87 26.70 -51.48
N GLY A 405 -46.21 25.82 -52.43
CA GLY A 405 -45.52 25.79 -53.71
C GLY A 405 -45.34 24.44 -54.39
N ASP A 406 -46.30 24.13 -55.26
CA ASP A 406 -46.13 23.31 -56.47
C ASP A 406 -45.95 21.78 -56.33
N THR A 407 -46.02 21.12 -57.48
CA THR A 407 -46.65 19.81 -57.69
C THR A 407 -45.64 18.69 -57.92
N GLY A 408 -45.87 17.53 -57.29
CA GLY A 408 -45.12 16.30 -57.57
C GLY A 408 -45.47 15.16 -56.62
N GLN A 409 -46.28 14.20 -57.08
CA GLN A 409 -46.48 12.93 -56.35
C GLN A 409 -45.24 12.04 -56.47
N PRO A 410 -44.76 11.40 -55.39
CA PRO A 410 -43.94 10.20 -55.46
C PRO A 410 -44.80 8.94 -55.36
N GLU A 411 -44.45 7.91 -56.13
CA GLU A 411 -45.16 6.62 -56.20
C GLU A 411 -44.85 5.72 -54.99
N GLU A 412 -45.77 4.81 -54.66
CA GLU A 412 -45.60 3.82 -53.58
C GLU A 412 -44.58 2.74 -53.97
N ASP A 413 -43.47 2.67 -53.23
CA ASP A 413 -42.34 1.78 -53.50
C ASP A 413 -42.64 0.31 -53.14
N THR A 414 -43.47 -0.31 -53.98
CA THR A 414 -43.96 -1.71 -53.86
C THR A 414 -42.84 -2.74 -54.11
N PHE A 415 -41.62 -2.29 -54.41
CA PHE A 415 -40.51 -3.09 -54.90
C PHE A 415 -39.67 -3.76 -53.78
N GLY A 416 -39.59 -3.16 -52.58
CA GLY A 416 -38.75 -3.68 -51.50
C GLY A 416 -39.28 -4.96 -50.83
N VAL A 417 -40.60 -5.08 -50.70
CA VAL A 417 -41.25 -6.17 -49.94
C VAL A 417 -41.14 -7.52 -50.68
N THR A 418 -41.22 -7.51 -52.01
CA THR A 418 -41.13 -8.73 -52.83
C THR A 418 -39.75 -9.39 -52.79
N ILE A 419 -38.67 -8.60 -52.69
CA ILE A 419 -37.30 -9.12 -52.60
C ILE A 419 -37.06 -9.84 -51.27
N ALA A 420 -37.52 -9.27 -50.15
CA ALA A 420 -37.38 -9.88 -48.83
C ALA A 420 -38.10 -11.23 -48.72
N VAL A 421 -39.33 -11.33 -49.23
CA VAL A 421 -40.10 -12.59 -49.24
C VAL A 421 -39.46 -13.64 -50.16
N GLY A 422 -38.90 -13.23 -51.30
CA GLY A 422 -38.17 -14.12 -52.22
C GLY A 422 -36.94 -14.77 -51.59
N LEU A 423 -36.13 -13.97 -50.86
CA LEU A 423 -34.94 -14.46 -50.17
C LEU A 423 -35.27 -15.46 -49.04
N ALA A 424 -36.30 -15.16 -48.26
CA ALA A 424 -36.77 -16.07 -47.20
C ALA A 424 -37.27 -17.42 -47.77
N GLY A 425 -38.01 -17.39 -48.87
CA GLY A 425 -38.46 -18.59 -49.58
C GLY A 425 -37.29 -19.45 -50.07
N PHE A 426 -36.27 -18.84 -50.67
CA PHE A 426 -35.10 -19.54 -51.20
C PHE A 426 -34.28 -20.24 -50.10
N ALA A 427 -34.10 -19.58 -48.94
CA ALA A 427 -33.43 -20.17 -47.79
C ALA A 427 -34.17 -21.41 -47.23
N CYS A 428 -35.50 -21.36 -47.13
CA CYS A 428 -36.31 -22.50 -46.69
C CYS A 428 -36.21 -23.69 -47.66
N VAL A 429 -36.22 -23.46 -48.98
CA VAL A 429 -36.06 -24.52 -49.98
C VAL A 429 -34.66 -25.16 -49.90
N LEU A 430 -33.59 -24.36 -49.73
CA LEU A 430 -32.23 -24.86 -49.55
C LEU A 430 -32.10 -25.77 -48.32
N LEU A 431 -32.68 -25.38 -47.19
CA LEU A 431 -32.65 -26.19 -45.96
C LEU A 431 -33.41 -27.51 -46.10
N LEU A 432 -34.56 -27.51 -46.79
CA LEU A 432 -35.31 -28.73 -47.09
C LEU A 432 -34.54 -29.67 -48.05
N VAL A 433 -33.88 -29.13 -49.08
CA VAL A 433 -33.03 -29.91 -49.97
C VAL A 433 -31.84 -30.50 -49.22
N LEU A 434 -31.18 -29.73 -48.35
CA LEU A 434 -30.07 -30.20 -47.53
C LEU A 434 -30.50 -31.34 -46.58
N PHE A 435 -31.66 -31.19 -45.92
CA PHE A 435 -32.22 -32.21 -45.04
C PHE A 435 -32.56 -33.51 -45.80
N VAL A 436 -33.09 -33.41 -47.02
CA VAL A 436 -33.34 -34.57 -47.89
C VAL A 436 -32.03 -35.19 -48.37
N LEU A 437 -31.00 -34.41 -48.71
CA LEU A 437 -29.68 -34.93 -49.10
C LEU A 437 -29.00 -35.69 -47.95
N ILE A 438 -29.01 -35.16 -46.73
CA ILE A 438 -28.45 -35.81 -45.54
C ILE A 438 -29.18 -37.15 -45.28
N ASN A 439 -30.51 -37.17 -45.33
CA ASN A 439 -31.28 -38.40 -45.12
C ASN A 439 -31.17 -39.42 -46.28
N LYS A 440 -30.94 -38.96 -47.52
CA LYS A 440 -30.83 -39.82 -48.71
C LYS A 440 -29.42 -40.40 -48.91
N TYR A 441 -28.37 -39.67 -48.53
CA TYR A 441 -26.98 -40.10 -48.68
C TYR A 441 -26.33 -40.63 -47.39
N GLY A 442 -26.86 -40.29 -46.21
CA GLY A 442 -26.35 -40.75 -44.91
C GLY A 442 -26.49 -42.25 -44.59
N ARG A 443 -26.85 -43.10 -45.57
CA ARG A 443 -27.10 -44.55 -45.37
C ARG A 443 -26.05 -45.49 -45.98
N ARG A 444 -24.89 -45.03 -46.46
CA ARG A 444 -23.77 -45.91 -46.88
C ARG A 444 -22.37 -45.37 -46.54
N SER A 445 -21.49 -46.30 -46.18
CA SER A 445 -20.05 -46.17 -45.84
C SER A 445 -19.74 -45.49 -44.51
N LYS A 446 -19.37 -46.22 -43.44
CA LYS A 446 -18.07 -46.90 -43.20
C LYS A 446 -16.85 -46.01 -43.43
N PHE A 447 -16.35 -45.42 -42.35
CA PHE A 447 -14.94 -45.44 -41.95
C PHE A 447 -14.87 -45.55 -40.43
N GLY A 448 -13.96 -46.35 -39.88
CA GLY A 448 -13.82 -46.52 -38.44
C GLY A 448 -12.45 -47.06 -38.06
N MET A 449 -11.82 -46.45 -37.05
CA MET A 449 -10.60 -46.93 -36.43
C MET A 449 -10.68 -46.80 -34.90
N LYS A 450 -11.01 -47.94 -34.28
CA LYS A 450 -10.45 -48.47 -33.02
C LYS A 450 -10.20 -47.50 -31.84
N GLY A 451 -11.10 -47.51 -30.87
CA GLY A 451 -10.75 -47.37 -29.45
C GLY A 451 -10.76 -48.75 -28.78
N PRO A 452 -9.84 -49.07 -27.85
CA PRO A 452 -9.84 -50.36 -27.15
C PRO A 452 -10.81 -50.38 -25.97
N VAL A 453 -11.78 -51.31 -26.06
CA VAL A 453 -12.26 -52.22 -25.00
C VAL A 453 -12.64 -51.61 -23.64
N ALA A 454 -13.94 -51.60 -23.36
CA ALA A 454 -14.49 -51.68 -22.01
C ALA A 454 -14.73 -53.15 -21.61
N VAL A 455 -14.69 -53.45 -20.31
CA VAL A 455 -15.14 -54.75 -19.74
C VAL A 455 -15.88 -54.51 -18.40
N ILE A 456 -17.22 -54.66 -18.44
CA ILE A 456 -18.10 -55.51 -17.58
C ILE A 456 -18.07 -55.24 -16.05
N SER A 457 -19.17 -55.20 -15.28
CA SER A 457 -20.65 -55.36 -15.42
C SER A 457 -21.30 -54.49 -14.32
N GLY A 458 -22.57 -54.08 -14.31
CA GLY A 458 -23.77 -54.47 -15.04
C GLY A 458 -24.94 -54.50 -14.04
N GLU A 459 -26.14 -54.05 -14.47
CA GLU A 459 -27.50 -54.50 -14.04
C GLU A 459 -27.87 -54.39 -12.53
N GLU A 460 -29.09 -54.11 -12.05
CA GLU A 460 -30.45 -53.79 -12.56
C GLU A 460 -31.24 -53.19 -11.34
N ASP A 461 -32.38 -52.48 -11.40
CA ASP A 461 -33.20 -51.94 -12.51
C ASP A 461 -34.09 -50.76 -12.00
N SER A 462 -34.74 -50.05 -12.94
CA SER A 462 -36.10 -49.47 -12.87
C SER A 462 -36.52 -48.33 -11.91
N ALA A 463 -37.11 -47.32 -12.59
CA ALA A 463 -38.29 -46.51 -12.21
C ALA A 463 -38.17 -45.31 -11.25
N SER A 464 -38.05 -44.12 -11.86
CA SER A 464 -38.66 -42.89 -11.34
C SER A 464 -40.20 -42.92 -11.48
N PRO A 465 -40.92 -42.14 -10.67
CA PRO A 465 -41.72 -41.03 -11.24
C PRO A 465 -41.34 -39.70 -10.55
N LEU A 466 -40.94 -38.62 -11.23
CA LEU A 466 -41.64 -37.76 -12.22
C LEU A 466 -42.70 -36.84 -11.58
N HIS A 467 -42.66 -35.56 -11.99
CA HIS A 467 -43.46 -34.37 -11.61
C HIS A 467 -42.87 -33.51 -10.45
N HIS A 468 -42.62 -32.20 -10.61
CA HIS A 468 -42.73 -31.36 -11.81
C HIS A 468 -41.80 -30.12 -11.79
N VAL A 469 -41.05 -29.95 -12.89
CA VAL A 469 -40.71 -28.69 -13.61
C VAL A 469 -40.15 -27.48 -12.82
N ASN A 470 -38.87 -27.13 -12.96
CA ASN A 470 -38.16 -26.47 -14.09
C ASN A 470 -38.43 -24.96 -14.25
N HIS A 471 -37.34 -24.19 -14.33
CA HIS A 471 -36.90 -23.24 -15.37
C HIS A 471 -35.44 -22.88 -14.98
N GLY A 472 -34.36 -23.09 -15.73
CA GLY A 472 -34.18 -23.42 -17.15
C GLY A 472 -33.11 -22.49 -17.74
N ILE A 473 -32.28 -23.03 -18.65
CA ILE A 473 -31.21 -22.37 -19.47
C ILE A 473 -29.88 -22.08 -18.73
N ILE A 474 -28.66 -22.27 -19.30
CA ILE A 474 -28.10 -23.16 -20.36
C ILE A 474 -26.60 -23.39 -19.97
N THR A 475 -26.00 -24.54 -20.31
CA THR A 475 -24.53 -24.74 -20.32
C THR A 475 -23.99 -24.57 -21.76
N PRO A 476 -23.02 -23.70 -22.04
CA PRO A 476 -22.29 -23.71 -23.30
C PRO A 476 -20.93 -24.39 -23.14
N CYS A 477 -20.76 -25.56 -23.74
CA CYS A 477 -19.46 -25.99 -24.22
C CYS A 477 -19.20 -25.37 -25.61
N THR A 478 -17.92 -25.33 -26.02
CA THR A 478 -17.42 -24.89 -27.33
C THR A 478 -17.74 -23.46 -27.76
N LEU A 479 -16.83 -22.55 -27.41
CA LEU A 479 -16.47 -21.34 -28.17
C LEU A 479 -14.97 -21.10 -27.94
N ASP A 480 -14.25 -20.63 -28.97
CA ASP A 480 -12.78 -20.48 -28.93
C ASP A 480 -12.33 -19.51 -27.82
N ALA A 481 -11.41 -19.95 -26.97
CA ALA A 481 -10.95 -19.18 -25.81
C ALA A 481 -9.62 -18.46 -26.11
N GLY A 482 -9.59 -17.16 -25.82
CA GLY A 482 -8.41 -16.30 -25.94
C GLY A 482 -7.28 -16.61 -24.93
N PRO A 483 -6.21 -15.79 -24.89
CA PRO A 483 -4.94 -16.13 -24.25
C PRO A 483 -4.95 -16.27 -22.70
N ASP A 484 -6.03 -15.92 -22.01
CA ASP A 484 -6.07 -15.75 -20.55
C ASP A 484 -6.33 -17.04 -19.73
N ALA A 485 -5.97 -18.21 -20.26
CA ALA A 485 -6.14 -19.50 -19.59
C ALA A 485 -4.91 -19.91 -18.75
N VAL A 486 -4.95 -19.69 -17.43
CA VAL A 486 -3.87 -20.06 -16.50
C VAL A 486 -3.93 -21.54 -16.11
N VAL A 487 -2.78 -22.22 -16.10
CA VAL A 487 -2.63 -23.63 -15.70
C VAL A 487 -2.35 -23.73 -14.19
N ILE A 488 -3.11 -24.57 -13.48
CA ILE A 488 -2.78 -25.03 -12.12
C ILE A 488 -2.90 -26.56 -12.12
N GLY A 489 -1.78 -27.27 -11.94
CA GLY A 489 -1.73 -28.73 -12.10
C GLY A 489 -2.03 -29.19 -13.53
N MET A 490 -2.81 -30.26 -13.67
CA MET A 490 -3.13 -30.87 -14.98
C MET A 490 -4.41 -30.31 -15.66
N THR A 491 -5.07 -29.31 -15.07
CA THR A 491 -6.34 -28.78 -15.57
C THR A 491 -6.25 -27.29 -15.91
N ARG A 492 -6.68 -26.93 -17.12
CA ARG A 492 -6.94 -25.55 -17.54
C ARG A 492 -8.38 -25.20 -17.17
N ILE A 493 -8.57 -24.16 -16.36
CA ILE A 493 -9.88 -23.75 -15.83
C ILE A 493 -10.08 -22.28 -16.20
N PRO A 494 -11.22 -21.89 -16.81
CA PRO A 494 -11.49 -20.50 -17.15
C PRO A 494 -11.64 -19.63 -15.90
N VAL A 495 -11.34 -18.34 -16.03
CA VAL A 495 -11.48 -17.36 -14.95
C VAL A 495 -12.96 -17.17 -14.60
N VAL A 496 -13.39 -17.64 -13.43
CA VAL A 496 -14.73 -17.36 -12.89
C VAL A 496 -14.65 -16.14 -11.97
N GLU A 497 -14.99 -14.98 -12.52
CA GLU A 497 -15.09 -13.72 -11.79
C GLU A 497 -16.33 -13.70 -10.86
N ASN A 498 -16.42 -12.70 -9.98
CA ASN A 498 -17.49 -12.66 -8.98
C ASN A 498 -18.88 -12.47 -9.64
N PRO A 499 -19.84 -13.40 -9.49
CA PRO A 499 -21.16 -13.28 -10.13
C PRO A 499 -21.93 -12.01 -9.75
N GLN A 500 -21.66 -11.41 -8.59
CA GLN A 500 -22.27 -10.14 -8.17
C GLN A 500 -21.62 -8.90 -8.80
N TYR A 501 -20.35 -8.96 -9.23
CA TYR A 501 -19.67 -7.80 -9.85
C TYR A 501 -20.18 -7.49 -11.26
N PHE A 502 -20.80 -8.48 -11.94
CA PHE A 502 -21.16 -8.40 -13.36
C PHE A 502 -22.61 -8.80 -13.68
N ARG A 503 -23.47 -9.04 -12.68
CA ARG A 503 -24.89 -9.38 -12.88
C ARG A 503 -25.70 -8.17 -13.36
N HIS A 504 -25.73 -7.96 -14.66
CA HIS A 504 -26.79 -7.17 -15.31
C HIS A 504 -27.99 -8.06 -15.62
N GLY A 505 -29.20 -7.55 -15.36
CA GLY A 505 -30.45 -8.17 -15.79
C GLY A 505 -31.05 -9.22 -14.84
N HIS A 506 -31.74 -8.76 -13.79
CA HIS A 506 -33.20 -8.98 -13.65
C HIS A 506 -33.76 -8.24 -12.42
N ASN A 507 -34.86 -7.52 -12.65
CA ASN A 507 -35.68 -6.71 -11.73
C ASN A 507 -35.45 -6.86 -10.21
N CYS A 508 -35.11 -5.74 -9.56
CA CYS A 508 -35.66 -5.38 -8.25
C CYS A 508 -35.86 -3.86 -8.17
N ASN A 509 -37.09 -3.44 -7.87
CA ASN A 509 -37.45 -2.05 -7.61
C ASN A 509 -36.86 -1.59 -6.25
N LYS A 510 -35.55 -1.37 -6.20
CA LYS A 510 -34.88 -0.67 -5.09
C LYS A 510 -34.55 0.75 -5.56
N PRO A 511 -34.68 1.77 -4.69
CA PRO A 511 -34.27 3.13 -5.05
C PRO A 511 -32.79 3.13 -5.42
N THR A 512 -32.42 3.90 -6.43
CA THR A 512 -31.02 4.19 -6.77
C THR A 512 -30.30 4.66 -5.52
N THR A 513 -29.42 3.81 -4.95
CA THR A 513 -28.65 4.17 -3.77
C THR A 513 -27.65 5.24 -4.15
N LEU A 514 -28.01 6.48 -3.84
CA LEU A 514 -27.19 7.65 -4.07
C LEU A 514 -25.91 7.53 -3.23
N VAL A 515 -24.80 7.23 -3.88
CA VAL A 515 -23.48 7.29 -3.25
C VAL A 515 -23.28 8.72 -2.75
N GLN A 516 -22.96 8.90 -1.47
CA GLN A 516 -22.76 10.24 -0.92
C GLN A 516 -21.47 10.84 -1.49
N HIS A 517 -21.60 11.97 -2.19
CA HIS A 517 -20.45 12.75 -2.66
C HIS A 517 -19.99 13.70 -1.55
N ILE A 518 -18.73 13.58 -1.15
CA ILE A 518 -18.06 14.40 -0.14
C ILE A 518 -17.12 15.35 -0.87
N LYS A 519 -17.23 16.65 -0.63
CA LYS A 519 -16.43 17.66 -1.34
C LYS A 519 -14.98 17.59 -0.89
N ARG A 520 -14.03 17.78 -1.83
CA ARG A 520 -12.60 17.73 -1.51
C ARG A 520 -12.18 18.68 -0.39
N ARG A 521 -12.71 19.90 -0.38
CA ARG A 521 -12.46 20.90 0.67
C ARG A 521 -12.92 20.50 2.08
N ASP A 522 -13.89 19.59 2.19
CA ASP A 522 -14.35 19.10 3.48
C ASP A 522 -13.38 18.06 4.06
N ILE A 523 -12.37 17.59 3.32
CA ILE A 523 -11.42 16.54 3.72
C ILE A 523 -10.02 17.13 3.93
N ILE A 524 -9.60 17.28 5.19
CA ILE A 524 -8.24 17.73 5.56
C ILE A 524 -7.39 16.53 5.98
N LEU A 525 -6.51 16.07 5.09
CA LEU A 525 -5.53 15.01 5.38
C LEU A 525 -4.60 15.41 6.54
N LYS A 526 -4.26 14.46 7.41
CA LYS A 526 -3.39 14.68 8.59
C LYS A 526 -2.11 13.87 8.56
N ARG A 527 -2.19 12.55 8.37
CA ARG A 527 -1.04 11.65 8.28
C ARG A 527 -1.39 10.42 7.45
N GLU A 528 -0.39 9.83 6.81
CA GLU A 528 -0.53 8.50 6.21
C GLU A 528 -0.69 7.44 7.32
N LEU A 529 -1.56 6.46 7.09
CA LEU A 529 -1.80 5.29 7.93
C LEU A 529 -1.21 4.01 7.32
N GLY A 530 -0.99 4.01 6.00
CA GLY A 530 -0.36 2.92 5.26
C GLY A 530 -0.49 3.11 3.76
N GLU A 531 0.24 2.28 3.01
CA GLU A 531 0.16 2.13 1.56
C GLU A 531 -0.08 0.65 1.24
N GLY A 532 -0.87 0.38 0.20
CA GLY A 532 -1.05 -0.97 -0.33
C GLY A 532 -1.38 -0.95 -1.82
N ALA A 533 -1.64 -2.13 -2.38
CA ALA A 533 -1.69 -2.38 -3.83
C ALA A 533 -2.71 -1.52 -4.63
N PHE A 534 -3.68 -0.87 -3.96
CA PHE A 534 -4.69 -0.02 -4.60
C PHE A 534 -4.49 1.49 -4.33
N GLY A 535 -3.49 1.85 -3.52
CA GLY A 535 -3.15 3.24 -3.19
C GLY A 535 -2.93 3.47 -1.69
N LYS A 536 -2.95 4.75 -1.28
CA LYS A 536 -2.55 5.20 0.06
C LYS A 536 -3.76 5.44 0.96
N VAL A 537 -3.50 5.40 2.26
CA VAL A 537 -4.50 5.56 3.32
C VAL A 537 -4.09 6.69 4.23
N PHE A 538 -5.00 7.60 4.52
CA PHE A 538 -4.74 8.76 5.37
C PHE A 538 -5.76 8.85 6.51
N LEU A 539 -5.28 9.26 7.68
CA LEU A 539 -6.14 9.87 8.68
C LEU A 539 -6.47 11.29 8.19
N ALA A 540 -7.73 11.67 8.21
CA ALA A 540 -8.18 13.01 7.86
C ALA A 540 -9.22 13.54 8.87
N GLU A 541 -9.35 14.85 8.95
CA GLU A 541 -10.54 15.51 9.51
C GLU A 541 -11.53 15.75 8.37
N CYS A 542 -12.77 15.28 8.52
CA CYS A 542 -13.86 15.57 7.60
C CYS A 542 -14.87 16.53 8.24
N TYR A 543 -15.19 17.61 7.52
CA TYR A 543 -16.20 18.60 7.87
C TYR A 543 -17.54 18.25 7.21
N ASN A 544 -18.64 18.83 7.70
CA ASN A 544 -20.00 18.69 7.15
C ASN A 544 -20.55 17.25 7.00
N LEU A 545 -19.83 16.24 7.54
CA LEU A 545 -20.20 14.82 7.47
C LEU A 545 -20.99 14.35 8.71
N SER A 546 -20.81 15.02 9.86
CA SER A 546 -21.67 14.83 11.04
C SER A 546 -22.97 15.63 10.91
N PRO A 547 -24.13 15.11 11.36
CA PRO A 547 -25.35 15.89 11.52
C PRO A 547 -25.19 17.14 12.41
N THR A 548 -24.22 17.13 13.32
CA THR A 548 -23.91 18.27 14.20
C THR A 548 -23.06 19.35 13.53
N LYS A 549 -22.60 19.11 12.28
CA LYS A 549 -21.62 19.93 11.53
C LYS A 549 -20.23 20.07 12.16
N ASP A 550 -19.95 19.37 13.26
CA ASP A 550 -18.60 19.26 13.81
C ASP A 550 -17.67 18.48 12.87
N LYS A 551 -16.37 18.80 12.94
CA LYS A 551 -15.32 18.02 12.29
C LYS A 551 -15.20 16.63 12.94
N MET A 552 -15.09 15.58 12.14
CA MET A 552 -14.90 14.21 12.61
C MET A 552 -13.63 13.57 12.03
N LEU A 553 -13.02 12.63 12.73
CA LEU A 553 -11.89 11.86 12.18
C LEU A 553 -12.41 10.75 11.26
N VAL A 554 -11.81 10.66 10.07
CA VAL A 554 -12.14 9.67 9.03
C VAL A 554 -10.86 9.00 8.51
N ALA A 555 -11.00 7.82 7.91
CA ALA A 555 -9.98 7.20 7.09
C ALA A 555 -10.27 7.47 5.61
N VAL A 556 -9.25 7.89 4.86
CA VAL A 556 -9.33 8.27 3.44
C VAL A 556 -8.45 7.34 2.63
N LYS A 557 -9.03 6.57 1.71
CA LYS A 557 -8.34 5.68 0.76
C LYS A 557 -8.26 6.39 -0.58
N THR A 558 -7.05 6.64 -1.09
CA THR A 558 -6.80 7.23 -2.42
C THR A 558 -6.51 6.15 -3.45
N LEU A 559 -6.92 6.34 -4.71
CA LEU A 559 -6.48 5.50 -5.84
C LEU A 559 -5.23 6.09 -6.51
N LYS A 560 -4.23 5.25 -6.77
CA LYS A 560 -2.92 5.67 -7.28
C LYS A 560 -2.90 6.01 -8.79
N ASP A 561 -3.59 5.22 -9.61
CA ASP A 561 -3.65 5.38 -11.07
C ASP A 561 -5.07 5.11 -11.62
N PRO A 562 -5.88 6.14 -11.89
CA PRO A 562 -7.29 5.98 -12.24
C PRO A 562 -7.49 5.77 -13.75
N ASN A 563 -7.05 4.62 -14.26
CA ASN A 563 -7.40 4.20 -15.63
C ASN A 563 -8.93 3.96 -15.78
N LEU A 564 -9.44 3.92 -17.02
CA LEU A 564 -10.89 3.80 -17.29
C LEU A 564 -11.54 2.53 -16.71
N SER A 565 -10.80 1.44 -16.48
CA SER A 565 -11.31 0.27 -15.75
C SER A 565 -11.36 0.54 -14.26
N ALA A 566 -10.25 1.04 -13.68
CA ALA A 566 -10.14 1.36 -12.26
C ALA A 566 -11.20 2.38 -11.80
N ARG A 567 -11.58 3.35 -12.64
CA ARG A 567 -12.70 4.27 -12.36
C ARG A 567 -14.07 3.56 -12.32
N LYS A 568 -14.30 2.55 -13.18
CA LYS A 568 -15.51 1.71 -13.13
C LYS A 568 -15.50 0.76 -11.92
N ASP A 569 -14.34 0.22 -11.57
CA ASP A 569 -14.16 -0.64 -10.40
C ASP A 569 -14.41 0.14 -9.11
N PHE A 570 -13.86 1.35 -9.00
CA PHE A 570 -14.12 2.31 -7.92
C PHE A 570 -15.61 2.62 -7.73
N GLN A 571 -16.32 2.93 -8.82
CA GLN A 571 -17.75 3.22 -8.77
C GLN A 571 -18.56 2.00 -8.30
N ARG A 572 -18.27 0.80 -8.82
CA ARG A 572 -18.90 -0.45 -8.38
C ARG A 572 -18.62 -0.75 -6.91
N GLU A 573 -17.39 -0.56 -6.45
CA GLU A 573 -17.00 -0.73 -5.05
C GLU A 573 -17.75 0.25 -4.14
N ALA A 574 -17.86 1.53 -4.52
CA ALA A 574 -18.61 2.54 -3.77
C ALA A 574 -20.13 2.25 -3.69
N GLU A 575 -20.75 1.80 -4.78
CA GLU A 575 -22.17 1.41 -4.80
C GLU A 575 -22.46 0.19 -3.91
N LEU A 576 -21.57 -0.82 -3.94
CA LEU A 576 -21.64 -1.97 -3.05
C LEU A 576 -21.49 -1.57 -1.58
N LEU A 577 -20.45 -0.78 -1.25
CA LEU A 577 -20.17 -0.34 0.12
C LEU A 577 -21.27 0.57 0.70
N THR A 578 -21.92 1.40 -0.12
CA THR A 578 -23.06 2.25 0.30
C THR A 578 -24.22 1.41 0.86
N ASN A 579 -24.41 0.20 0.33
CA ASN A 579 -25.46 -0.73 0.72
C ASN A 579 -25.10 -1.59 1.96
N LEU A 580 -23.82 -1.64 2.37
CA LEU A 580 -23.34 -2.48 3.46
C LEU A 580 -23.20 -1.65 4.76
N GLN A 581 -24.28 -1.64 5.56
CA GLN A 581 -24.34 -0.89 6.82
C GLN A 581 -24.73 -1.80 7.99
N HIS A 582 -23.81 -1.98 8.94
CA HIS A 582 -23.99 -2.83 10.12
C HIS A 582 -22.92 -2.47 11.17
N ASP A 583 -23.22 -2.67 12.47
CA ASP A 583 -22.33 -2.25 13.57
C ASP A 583 -20.93 -2.89 13.54
N HIS A 584 -20.82 -4.08 12.92
CA HIS A 584 -19.56 -4.82 12.76
C HIS A 584 -19.01 -4.82 11.33
N ILE A 585 -19.46 -3.90 10.47
CA ILE A 585 -18.87 -3.61 9.16
C ILE A 585 -18.35 -2.17 9.18
N VAL A 586 -17.16 -1.93 8.64
CA VAL A 586 -16.55 -0.59 8.62
C VAL A 586 -17.42 0.33 7.76
N LYS A 587 -17.97 1.37 8.40
CA LYS A 587 -18.89 2.31 7.81
C LYS A 587 -18.20 3.11 6.71
N PHE A 588 -18.70 2.92 5.50
CA PHE A 588 -18.42 3.77 4.35
C PHE A 588 -19.26 5.05 4.46
N TYR A 589 -18.64 6.20 4.21
CA TYR A 589 -19.29 7.51 4.26
C TYR A 589 -19.57 8.11 2.89
N GLY A 590 -18.82 7.72 1.85
CA GLY A 590 -18.97 8.30 0.52
C GLY A 590 -17.66 8.41 -0.26
N VAL A 591 -17.75 9.03 -1.43
CA VAL A 591 -16.63 9.27 -2.34
C VAL A 591 -16.35 10.76 -2.51
N CYS A 592 -15.09 11.10 -2.74
CA CYS A 592 -14.69 12.36 -3.36
C CYS A 592 -14.13 12.03 -4.75
N VAL A 593 -14.81 12.54 -5.78
CA VAL A 593 -14.44 12.41 -7.20
C VAL A 593 -13.96 13.75 -7.78
N ASP A 594 -13.84 14.77 -6.93
CA ASP A 594 -13.42 16.11 -7.29
C ASP A 594 -11.90 16.12 -7.46
N GLY A 595 -11.43 15.95 -8.69
CA GLY A 595 -10.01 15.88 -9.03
C GLY A 595 -9.38 14.51 -8.74
N ASP A 596 -8.08 14.40 -9.02
CA ASP A 596 -7.29 13.21 -8.71
C ASP A 596 -6.42 13.44 -7.44
N PRO A 597 -6.15 12.41 -6.63
CA PRO A 597 -6.65 11.04 -6.75
C PRO A 597 -8.10 10.90 -6.28
N LEU A 598 -8.84 9.98 -6.90
CA LEU A 598 -10.15 9.54 -6.41
C LEU A 598 -10.07 9.01 -4.98
N ILE A 599 -11.07 9.36 -4.16
CA ILE A 599 -11.08 9.13 -2.72
C ILE A 599 -12.33 8.39 -2.26
N MET A 600 -12.14 7.37 -1.42
CA MET A 600 -13.19 6.76 -0.59
C MET A 600 -13.00 7.17 0.87
N VAL A 601 -14.08 7.52 1.55
CA VAL A 601 -14.08 7.98 2.96
C VAL A 601 -14.78 6.97 3.85
N PHE A 602 -14.13 6.59 4.95
CA PHE A 602 -14.58 5.58 5.91
C PHE A 602 -14.47 6.08 7.35
N GLU A 603 -15.11 5.40 8.31
CA GLU A 603 -14.89 5.67 9.73
C GLU A 603 -13.44 5.38 10.16
N TYR A 604 -12.89 6.26 11.01
CA TYR A 604 -11.56 6.07 11.56
C TYR A 604 -11.57 5.10 12.75
N MET A 605 -10.91 3.95 12.57
CA MET A 605 -10.77 2.93 13.60
C MET A 605 -9.42 3.11 14.32
N LYS A 606 -9.47 3.73 15.50
CA LYS A 606 -8.31 4.35 16.18
C LYS A 606 -7.12 3.42 16.50
N HIS A 607 -7.34 2.11 16.58
CA HIS A 607 -6.31 1.12 16.93
C HIS A 607 -5.76 0.37 15.71
N GLY A 608 -6.16 0.72 14.49
CA GLY A 608 -5.67 0.09 13.26
C GLY A 608 -6.26 -1.30 13.04
N ASP A 609 -5.49 -2.17 12.37
CA ASP A 609 -5.89 -3.54 12.07
C ASP A 609 -5.77 -4.48 13.28
N LEU A 610 -6.63 -5.49 13.29
CA LEU A 610 -6.73 -6.45 14.39
C LEU A 610 -5.50 -7.36 14.48
N ASN A 611 -4.75 -7.61 13.39
CA ASN A 611 -3.55 -8.43 13.46
C ASN A 611 -2.43 -7.73 14.26
N LYS A 612 -2.15 -6.46 13.97
CA LYS A 612 -1.23 -5.64 14.78
C LYS A 612 -1.74 -5.49 16.21
N PHE A 613 -3.03 -5.25 16.39
CA PHE A 613 -3.62 -5.12 17.73
C PHE A 613 -3.43 -6.40 18.57
N LEU A 614 -3.68 -7.57 18.00
CA LEU A 614 -3.47 -8.87 18.65
C LEU A 614 -1.99 -9.09 18.99
N ARG A 615 -1.07 -8.81 18.05
CA ARG A 615 0.38 -8.96 18.26
C ARG A 615 0.91 -8.08 19.39
N ALA A 616 0.41 -6.84 19.49
CA ALA A 616 0.79 -5.89 20.54
C ALA A 616 0.33 -6.31 21.95
N HIS A 617 -0.66 -7.21 22.07
CA HIS A 617 -1.14 -7.78 23.34
C HIS A 617 -0.74 -9.25 23.54
N GLY A 618 0.12 -9.79 22.68
CA GLY A 618 0.59 -11.18 22.78
C GLY A 618 1.85 -11.33 23.64
N PRO A 619 2.20 -12.56 24.06
CA PRO A 619 3.42 -12.82 24.83
C PRO A 619 4.70 -12.48 24.06
N ASP A 620 4.64 -12.45 22.72
CA ASP A 620 5.76 -12.10 21.83
C ASP A 620 5.83 -10.57 21.54
N ALA A 621 5.04 -9.72 22.21
CA ALA A 621 4.91 -8.29 21.90
C ALA A 621 6.22 -7.48 22.00
N MET A 622 7.21 -7.94 22.77
CA MET A 622 8.53 -7.28 22.84
C MET A 622 9.36 -7.39 21.54
N ILE A 623 8.90 -8.15 20.54
CA ILE A 623 9.68 -8.49 19.33
C ILE A 623 9.18 -7.73 18.09
N LEU A 624 8.04 -7.01 18.13
CA LEU A 624 7.40 -6.47 16.92
C LEU A 624 6.88 -5.02 17.05
N VAL A 625 7.27 -4.18 16.08
CA VAL A 625 6.76 -2.84 15.70
C VAL A 625 7.41 -1.60 16.35
N ASP A 626 8.18 -0.86 15.53
CA ASP A 626 8.37 0.60 15.46
C ASP A 626 8.60 1.44 16.74
N GLY A 627 9.23 0.88 17.78
CA GLY A 627 10.00 1.65 18.77
C GLY A 627 9.24 2.66 19.65
N GLN A 628 7.91 2.72 19.55
CA GLN A 628 7.04 3.44 20.48
C GLN A 628 6.32 2.42 21.37
N PRO A 629 6.49 2.47 22.71
CA PRO A 629 5.68 1.65 23.59
C PRO A 629 4.23 2.15 23.52
N LEU A 630 3.41 1.49 22.71
CA LEU A 630 1.97 1.70 22.72
C LEU A 630 1.44 1.23 24.08
N GLN A 631 1.12 2.18 24.97
CA GLN A 631 0.55 1.87 26.28
C GLN A 631 -0.65 0.93 26.12
N SER A 632 -0.51 -0.31 26.58
CA SER A 632 -1.58 -1.30 26.58
C SER A 632 -1.48 -2.17 27.84
N ASN A 633 -2.65 -2.53 28.35
CA ASN A 633 -2.83 -3.03 29.71
C ASN A 633 -2.82 -4.57 29.73
N GLY A 634 -1.65 -5.17 29.55
CA GLY A 634 -1.44 -6.61 29.66
C GLY A 634 -2.04 -7.45 28.52
N GLU A 635 -2.00 -8.77 28.69
CA GLU A 635 -2.52 -9.74 27.72
C GLU A 635 -4.05 -9.70 27.60
N LEU A 636 -4.58 -10.03 26.42
CA LEU A 636 -6.04 -10.14 26.21
C LEU A 636 -6.59 -11.40 26.90
N GLY A 637 -7.51 -11.20 27.84
CA GLY A 637 -8.20 -12.31 28.51
C GLY A 637 -9.17 -13.05 27.59
N LEU A 638 -9.48 -14.31 27.93
CA LEU A 638 -10.39 -15.18 27.16
C LEU A 638 -11.73 -14.50 26.80
N SER A 639 -12.33 -13.77 27.74
CA SER A 639 -13.59 -13.03 27.50
C SER A 639 -13.44 -11.96 26.41
N GLN A 640 -12.31 -11.25 26.36
CA GLN A 640 -12.02 -10.25 25.32
C GLN A 640 -11.80 -10.92 23.95
N MET A 641 -11.07 -12.06 23.90
CA MET A 641 -10.90 -12.85 22.67
C MET A 641 -12.24 -13.36 22.11
N LEU A 642 -13.09 -13.92 22.97
CA LEU A 642 -14.45 -14.36 22.60
C LEU A 642 -15.33 -13.18 22.16
N HIS A 643 -15.18 -12.01 22.78
CA HIS A 643 -15.88 -10.80 22.38
C HIS A 643 -15.46 -10.32 20.98
N ILE A 644 -14.15 -10.29 20.67
CA ILE A 644 -13.61 -9.99 19.33
C ILE A 644 -14.18 -10.98 18.30
N ALA A 645 -14.10 -12.28 18.57
CA ALA A 645 -14.61 -13.32 17.68
C ALA A 645 -16.12 -13.21 17.42
N THR A 646 -16.91 -12.90 18.45
CA THR A 646 -18.37 -12.74 18.37
C THR A 646 -18.76 -11.54 17.49
N GLN A 647 -18.02 -10.43 17.56
CA GLN A 647 -18.26 -9.24 16.74
C GLN A 647 -18.01 -9.52 15.25
N ILE A 648 -16.90 -10.18 14.92
CA ILE A 648 -16.59 -10.59 13.54
C ILE A 648 -17.65 -11.57 13.02
N ALA A 649 -18.05 -12.57 13.82
CA ALA A 649 -19.12 -13.50 13.45
C ALA A 649 -20.44 -12.76 13.18
N SER A 650 -20.77 -11.74 13.97
CA SER A 650 -21.95 -10.89 13.75
C SER A 650 -21.87 -10.11 12.43
N GLY A 651 -20.70 -9.54 12.11
CA GLY A 651 -20.45 -8.91 10.80
C GLY A 651 -20.65 -9.87 9.64
N MET A 652 -20.14 -11.10 9.75
CA MET A 652 -20.32 -12.12 8.71
C MET A 652 -21.77 -12.63 8.59
N VAL A 653 -22.52 -12.73 9.69
CA VAL A 653 -23.97 -13.01 9.66
C VAL A 653 -24.70 -11.98 8.80
N TYR A 654 -24.33 -10.69 8.93
CA TYR A 654 -24.86 -9.63 8.11
C TYR A 654 -24.44 -9.76 6.63
N LEU A 655 -23.15 -9.95 6.32
CA LEU A 655 -22.67 -10.12 4.93
C LEU A 655 -23.36 -11.29 4.22
N ALA A 656 -23.46 -12.44 4.91
CA ALA A 656 -24.18 -13.61 4.39
C ALA A 656 -25.68 -13.32 4.14
N SER A 657 -26.32 -12.47 4.96
CA SER A 657 -27.71 -12.03 4.74
C SER A 657 -27.88 -11.13 3.51
N GLN A 658 -26.82 -10.41 3.10
CA GLN A 658 -26.79 -9.60 1.88
C GLN A 658 -26.29 -10.41 0.66
N HIS A 659 -26.08 -11.72 0.80
CA HIS A 659 -25.45 -12.58 -0.20
C HIS A 659 -24.08 -12.06 -0.68
N PHE A 660 -23.34 -11.39 0.21
CA PHE A 660 -22.00 -10.88 -0.01
C PHE A 660 -20.97 -11.92 0.46
N VAL A 661 -19.97 -12.18 -0.39
CA VAL A 661 -18.85 -13.11 -0.10
C VAL A 661 -17.56 -12.32 -0.17
N HIS A 662 -16.83 -12.26 0.94
CA HIS A 662 -15.68 -11.39 1.15
C HIS A 662 -14.38 -11.96 0.59
N ARG A 663 -14.17 -13.28 0.60
CA ARG A 663 -13.03 -13.98 -0.05
C ARG A 663 -11.62 -13.73 0.51
N ASP A 664 -11.42 -12.70 1.33
CA ASP A 664 -10.14 -12.35 2.00
C ASP A 664 -10.39 -12.00 3.48
N LEU A 665 -11.19 -12.81 4.17
CA LEU A 665 -11.42 -12.69 5.61
C LEU A 665 -10.18 -13.15 6.39
N ALA A 666 -9.52 -12.20 7.05
CA ALA A 666 -8.36 -12.40 7.92
C ALA A 666 -8.31 -11.28 8.98
N THR A 667 -7.54 -11.46 10.07
CA THR A 667 -7.45 -10.39 11.09
C THR A 667 -6.83 -9.09 10.56
N ARG A 668 -5.95 -9.14 9.55
CA ARG A 668 -5.42 -7.95 8.85
C ARG A 668 -6.48 -7.08 8.16
N ASN A 669 -7.66 -7.65 7.86
CA ASN A 669 -8.79 -6.98 7.22
C ASN A 669 -9.94 -6.71 8.23
N CYS A 670 -9.70 -6.89 9.53
CA CYS A 670 -10.58 -6.42 10.60
C CYS A 670 -9.93 -5.19 11.26
N LEU A 671 -10.72 -4.18 11.61
CA LEU A 671 -10.24 -2.96 12.27
C LEU A 671 -10.77 -2.84 13.71
N VAL A 672 -9.99 -2.19 14.58
CA VAL A 672 -10.28 -2.03 16.01
C VAL A 672 -10.52 -0.55 16.36
N GLY A 673 -11.69 -0.28 16.94
CA GLY A 673 -12.17 1.04 17.34
C GLY A 673 -12.06 1.29 18.84
N ASN A 674 -12.82 2.26 19.36
CA ASN A 674 -12.84 2.51 20.81
C ASN A 674 -13.54 1.36 21.56
N GLY A 675 -13.08 1.05 22.78
CA GLY A 675 -13.74 0.07 23.65
C GLY A 675 -13.76 -1.38 23.13
N LEU A 676 -12.73 -1.81 22.39
CA LEU A 676 -12.66 -3.13 21.73
C LEU A 676 -13.79 -3.39 20.69
N LEU A 677 -14.38 -2.33 20.13
CA LEU A 677 -15.27 -2.44 18.97
C LEU A 677 -14.48 -2.97 17.76
N VAL A 678 -14.88 -4.12 17.21
CA VAL A 678 -14.25 -4.74 16.04
C VAL A 678 -15.21 -4.71 14.85
N LYS A 679 -14.70 -4.35 13.68
CA LYS A 679 -15.45 -4.30 12.43
C LYS A 679 -14.65 -4.91 11.28
N ILE A 680 -15.34 -5.58 10.36
CA ILE A 680 -14.77 -6.11 9.12
C ILE A 680 -14.69 -4.98 8.10
N GLY A 681 -13.56 -4.81 7.41
CA GLY A 681 -13.41 -3.85 6.31
C GLY A 681 -12.68 -4.48 5.12
N ASP A 682 -12.98 -4.00 3.90
CA ASP A 682 -12.26 -4.44 2.71
C ASP A 682 -11.16 -3.44 2.34
N PHE A 683 -9.96 -3.74 2.81
CA PHE A 683 -8.81 -2.86 2.69
C PHE A 683 -7.60 -3.63 2.18
N GLY A 684 -7.44 -3.70 0.86
CA GLY A 684 -6.19 -4.08 0.17
C GLY A 684 -4.99 -3.14 0.43
N MET A 685 -5.10 -2.32 1.47
CA MET A 685 -4.12 -1.47 2.15
C MET A 685 -3.09 -2.30 2.95
N SER A 686 -3.41 -3.57 3.25
CA SER A 686 -2.56 -4.49 4.00
C SER A 686 -1.46 -5.16 3.14
N ARG A 687 -1.58 -5.16 1.82
CA ARG A 687 -0.84 -6.10 0.95
C ARG A 687 0.69 -5.97 0.93
N ASP A 688 1.26 -4.80 1.22
CA ASP A 688 2.71 -4.63 1.17
C ASP A 688 3.37 -5.10 2.48
N ILE A 689 2.81 -4.70 3.63
CA ILE A 689 3.23 -5.16 4.97
C ILE A 689 2.95 -6.66 5.16
N TYR A 690 1.82 -7.15 4.64
CA TYR A 690 1.39 -8.56 4.73
C TYR A 690 1.67 -9.34 3.45
N SER A 691 2.69 -8.95 2.67
CA SER A 691 2.99 -9.54 1.36
C SER A 691 3.25 -11.05 1.40
N SER A 692 3.77 -11.58 2.52
CA SER A 692 3.98 -13.01 2.75
C SER A 692 2.70 -13.83 2.98
N ASP A 693 1.56 -13.18 3.24
CA ASP A 693 0.25 -13.84 3.36
C ASP A 693 -0.37 -14.21 2.00
N TYR A 694 0.14 -13.62 0.91
CA TYR A 694 -0.42 -13.76 -0.42
C TYR A 694 0.49 -14.56 -1.36
N TYR A 695 -0.09 -15.57 -2.02
CA TYR A 695 0.58 -16.36 -3.06
C TYR A 695 0.24 -15.85 -4.45
N ARG A 696 1.24 -15.70 -5.33
CA ARG A 696 1.09 -15.22 -6.70
C ARG A 696 0.88 -16.38 -7.68
N VAL A 697 -0.27 -16.42 -8.33
CA VAL A 697 -0.64 -17.41 -9.35
C VAL A 697 -0.65 -16.75 -10.73
N GLY A 698 0.01 -17.39 -11.71
CA GLY A 698 -0.03 -16.96 -13.12
C GLY A 698 0.53 -15.55 -13.36
N GLY A 699 1.51 -15.11 -12.56
CA GLY A 699 2.15 -13.79 -12.69
C GLY A 699 1.33 -12.60 -12.16
N HIS A 700 -0.01 -12.67 -12.19
CA HIS A 700 -0.87 -11.50 -11.95
C HIS A 700 -1.88 -11.63 -10.80
N THR A 701 -2.35 -12.83 -10.42
CA THR A 701 -3.35 -12.98 -9.35
C THR A 701 -2.70 -13.24 -8.00
N MET A 702 -2.99 -12.42 -6.98
CA MET A 702 -2.59 -12.64 -5.58
C MET A 702 -3.73 -13.29 -4.81
N LEU A 703 -3.47 -14.39 -4.08
CA LEU A 703 -4.47 -15.18 -3.35
C LEU A 703 -4.04 -15.43 -1.89
N PRO A 704 -4.93 -15.24 -0.89
CA PRO A 704 -4.63 -15.45 0.53
C PRO A 704 -4.71 -16.94 0.92
N ILE A 705 -3.92 -17.80 0.27
CA ILE A 705 -4.08 -19.27 0.29
C ILE A 705 -4.13 -19.90 1.69
N ARG A 706 -3.48 -19.29 2.70
CA ARG A 706 -3.45 -19.76 4.09
C ARG A 706 -4.80 -19.63 4.81
N TRP A 707 -5.70 -18.79 4.29
CA TRP A 707 -7.08 -18.60 4.75
C TRP A 707 -8.13 -19.29 3.86
N MET A 708 -7.74 -19.80 2.69
CA MET A 708 -8.69 -20.34 1.71
C MET A 708 -9.02 -21.82 1.96
N PRO A 709 -10.27 -22.24 1.72
CA PRO A 709 -10.65 -23.65 1.76
C PRO A 709 -10.22 -24.42 0.50
N PRO A 710 -10.26 -25.78 0.53
CA PRO A 710 -9.87 -26.62 -0.60
C PRO A 710 -10.58 -26.27 -1.91
N GLU A 711 -11.89 -25.98 -1.90
CA GLU A 711 -12.64 -25.68 -3.13
C GLU A 711 -12.32 -24.31 -3.74
N SER A 712 -11.89 -23.34 -2.94
CA SER A 712 -11.41 -22.05 -3.45
C SER A 712 -10.00 -22.17 -4.04
N ILE A 713 -9.15 -23.02 -3.45
CA ILE A 713 -7.79 -23.30 -3.97
C ILE A 713 -7.84 -24.14 -5.25
N MET A 714 -8.58 -25.26 -5.24
CA MET A 714 -8.64 -26.21 -6.37
C MET A 714 -9.54 -25.73 -7.52
N TYR A 715 -10.70 -25.16 -7.21
CA TYR A 715 -11.78 -24.95 -8.18
C TYR A 715 -12.22 -23.48 -8.31
N ARG A 716 -11.53 -22.55 -7.61
CA ARG A 716 -11.89 -21.12 -7.50
C ARG A 716 -13.37 -20.88 -7.14
N LYS A 717 -13.97 -21.78 -6.37
CA LYS A 717 -15.33 -21.62 -5.83
C LYS A 717 -15.29 -20.76 -4.58
N PHE A 718 -16.13 -19.73 -4.53
CA PHE A 718 -16.29 -18.83 -3.38
C PHE A 718 -17.78 -18.72 -3.02
N SER A 719 -18.11 -18.90 -1.76
CA SER A 719 -19.46 -18.85 -1.21
C SER A 719 -19.43 -18.39 0.26
N THR A 720 -20.61 -18.26 0.88
CA THR A 720 -20.72 -18.00 2.33
C THR A 720 -20.03 -19.08 3.17
N GLU A 721 -19.97 -20.31 2.67
CA GLU A 721 -19.32 -21.45 3.33
C GLU A 721 -17.79 -21.42 3.15
N SER A 722 -17.27 -20.78 2.09
CA SER A 722 -15.82 -20.53 1.99
C SER A 722 -15.38 -19.45 2.96
N ASP A 723 -16.20 -18.41 3.16
CA ASP A 723 -15.94 -17.39 4.18
C ASP A 723 -15.99 -17.97 5.61
N VAL A 724 -16.87 -18.96 5.88
CA VAL A 724 -16.89 -19.70 7.17
C VAL A 724 -15.57 -20.44 7.43
N TRP A 725 -14.92 -21.03 6.42
CA TRP A 725 -13.59 -21.63 6.58
C TRP A 725 -12.57 -20.58 7.01
N SER A 726 -12.56 -19.42 6.34
CA SER A 726 -11.69 -18.29 6.68
C SER A 726 -11.96 -17.77 8.09
N PHE A 727 -13.22 -17.77 8.56
CA PHE A 727 -13.55 -17.46 9.95
C PHE A 727 -12.94 -18.44 10.96
N GLY A 728 -12.90 -19.74 10.64
CA GLY A 728 -12.16 -20.72 11.43
C GLY A 728 -10.68 -20.35 11.56
N VAL A 729 -10.07 -19.84 10.49
CA VAL A 729 -8.69 -19.33 10.51
C VAL A 729 -8.56 -18.03 11.33
N ILE A 730 -9.52 -17.10 11.24
CA ILE A 730 -9.57 -15.91 12.11
C ILE A 730 -9.64 -16.29 13.60
N LEU A 731 -10.44 -17.29 13.97
CA LEU A 731 -10.44 -17.80 15.35
C LEU A 731 -9.04 -18.27 15.75
N TRP A 732 -8.36 -19.02 14.88
CA TRP A 732 -6.98 -19.46 15.15
C TRP A 732 -6.01 -18.29 15.29
N GLU A 733 -6.10 -17.25 14.45
CA GLU A 733 -5.32 -16.01 14.59
C GLU A 733 -5.56 -15.32 15.93
N ILE A 734 -6.81 -15.16 16.36
CA ILE A 734 -7.17 -14.53 17.65
C ILE A 734 -6.51 -15.28 18.82
N PHE A 735 -6.67 -16.60 18.86
CA PHE A 735 -6.13 -17.45 19.93
C PHE A 735 -4.62 -17.75 19.81
N THR A 736 -3.94 -17.15 18.82
CA THR A 736 -2.47 -17.18 18.68
C THR A 736 -1.84 -15.79 18.72
N TYR A 737 -2.62 -14.74 19.04
CA TYR A 737 -2.18 -13.34 19.02
C TYR A 737 -1.65 -12.87 17.64
N GLY A 738 -2.37 -13.24 16.58
CA GLY A 738 -2.12 -12.76 15.21
C GLY A 738 -0.98 -13.47 14.47
N LYS A 739 -0.52 -14.65 14.94
CA LYS A 739 0.48 -15.45 14.23
C LYS A 739 -0.02 -15.87 12.84
N GLN A 740 0.91 -16.00 11.90
CA GLN A 740 0.57 -16.43 10.54
C GLN A 740 0.09 -17.89 10.56
N PRO A 741 -1.05 -18.24 9.93
CA PRO A 741 -1.46 -19.62 9.77
C PRO A 741 -0.41 -20.40 8.98
N TRP A 742 -0.04 -21.59 9.48
CA TRP A 742 1.00 -22.43 8.89
C TRP A 742 2.38 -21.76 8.78
N PHE A 743 2.77 -20.90 9.73
CA PHE A 743 4.04 -20.14 9.70
C PHE A 743 5.33 -20.96 9.52
N GLN A 744 5.28 -22.28 9.73
CA GLN A 744 6.41 -23.20 9.56
C GLN A 744 6.55 -23.73 8.11
N LEU A 745 5.56 -23.49 7.25
CA LEU A 745 5.42 -24.12 5.93
C LEU A 745 5.47 -23.09 4.79
N GLY A 746 6.10 -23.47 3.69
CA GLY A 746 6.07 -22.75 2.42
C GLY A 746 4.71 -22.81 1.73
N ASN A 747 4.45 -21.87 0.82
CA ASN A 747 3.13 -21.71 0.18
C ASN A 747 2.64 -22.95 -0.59
N ASN A 748 3.54 -23.70 -1.23
CA ASN A 748 3.20 -24.96 -1.91
C ASN A 748 2.82 -26.07 -0.92
N GLU A 749 3.55 -26.17 0.21
CA GLU A 749 3.28 -27.15 1.27
C GLU A 749 1.96 -26.85 1.98
N VAL A 750 1.59 -25.57 2.14
CA VAL A 750 0.27 -25.16 2.65
C VAL A 750 -0.86 -25.63 1.72
N ILE A 751 -0.69 -25.44 0.40
CA ILE A 751 -1.64 -25.96 -0.61
C ILE A 751 -1.77 -27.48 -0.47
N GLU A 752 -0.66 -28.21 -0.35
CA GLU A 752 -0.67 -29.65 -0.14
C GLU A 752 -1.38 -30.06 1.17
N CYS A 753 -1.09 -29.38 2.28
CA CYS A 753 -1.75 -29.62 3.58
C CYS A 753 -3.27 -29.49 3.47
N ILE A 754 -3.75 -28.35 2.98
CA ILE A 754 -5.18 -28.04 2.89
C ILE A 754 -5.88 -29.03 1.93
N THR A 755 -5.27 -29.33 0.78
CA THR A 755 -5.86 -30.24 -0.21
C THR A 755 -5.89 -31.70 0.26
N GLN A 756 -4.93 -32.12 1.09
CA GLN A 756 -4.95 -33.41 1.79
C GLN A 756 -5.94 -33.46 2.96
N GLY A 757 -6.47 -32.33 3.41
CA GLY A 757 -7.39 -32.25 4.55
C GLY A 757 -6.70 -32.14 5.91
N ARG A 758 -5.42 -31.72 5.95
CA ARG A 758 -4.76 -31.32 7.20
C ARG A 758 -5.32 -29.95 7.64
N VAL A 759 -5.52 -29.77 8.95
CA VAL A 759 -6.04 -28.55 9.58
C VAL A 759 -5.04 -28.01 10.61
N LEU A 760 -5.18 -26.74 10.99
CA LEU A 760 -4.30 -26.08 11.96
C LEU A 760 -4.44 -26.70 13.35
N GLU A 761 -3.33 -26.85 14.08
CA GLU A 761 -3.32 -27.38 15.44
C GLU A 761 -4.00 -26.44 16.46
N ARG A 762 -4.53 -27.00 17.56
CA ARG A 762 -5.16 -26.22 18.63
C ARG A 762 -4.15 -25.27 19.31
N PRO A 763 -4.39 -23.95 19.35
CA PRO A 763 -3.54 -23.03 20.11
C PRO A 763 -3.53 -23.35 21.60
N ARG A 764 -2.38 -23.16 22.27
CA ARG A 764 -2.18 -23.56 23.69
C ARG A 764 -3.21 -22.97 24.65
N ILE A 765 -3.62 -21.73 24.43
CA ILE A 765 -4.59 -20.99 25.25
C ILE A 765 -6.05 -21.15 24.79
N CYS A 766 -6.30 -21.93 23.73
CA CYS A 766 -7.63 -22.08 23.15
C CYS A 766 -8.46 -23.14 23.89
N PRO A 767 -9.64 -22.78 24.44
CA PRO A 767 -10.57 -23.76 25.01
C PRO A 767 -10.94 -24.82 23.98
N LYS A 768 -11.20 -26.05 24.43
CA LYS A 768 -11.51 -27.17 23.52
C LYS A 768 -12.75 -26.84 22.68
N GLU A 769 -13.74 -26.21 23.31
CA GLU A 769 -15.05 -25.90 22.74
C GLU A 769 -14.93 -24.86 21.61
N VAL A 770 -13.96 -23.95 21.69
CA VAL A 770 -13.65 -23.00 20.61
C VAL A 770 -12.91 -23.68 19.47
N TYR A 771 -12.01 -24.62 19.77
CA TYR A 771 -11.34 -25.42 18.74
C TYR A 771 -12.31 -26.38 18.03
N ASP A 772 -13.29 -26.95 18.74
CA ASP A 772 -14.37 -27.75 18.14
C ASP A 772 -15.19 -26.91 17.13
N ILE A 773 -15.37 -25.60 17.37
CA ILE A 773 -15.93 -24.66 16.38
C ILE A 773 -15.01 -24.51 15.17
N MET A 774 -13.69 -24.33 15.36
CA MET A 774 -12.73 -24.25 14.25
C MET A 774 -12.78 -25.51 13.36
N LEU A 775 -12.82 -26.70 13.97
CA LEU A 775 -12.99 -27.97 13.26
C LEU A 775 -14.34 -28.05 12.51
N GLY A 776 -15.40 -27.47 13.08
CA GLY A 776 -16.70 -27.31 12.41
C GLY A 776 -16.67 -26.32 11.23
N CYS A 777 -15.79 -25.31 11.25
CA CYS A 777 -15.53 -24.44 10.09
C CYS A 777 -14.70 -25.14 9.00
N TRP A 778 -13.79 -26.03 9.39
CA TRP A 778 -12.84 -26.70 8.49
C TRP A 778 -13.31 -28.06 7.95
N GLN A 779 -14.63 -28.28 7.87
CA GLN A 779 -15.16 -29.45 7.15
C GLN A 779 -14.82 -29.36 5.66
N ARG A 780 -14.39 -30.50 5.09
CA ARG A 780 -13.95 -30.59 3.69
C ARG A 780 -15.07 -30.20 2.73
N GLU A 781 -16.26 -30.76 2.94
CA GLU A 781 -17.45 -30.43 2.17
C GLU A 781 -18.09 -29.12 2.68
N PRO A 782 -18.28 -28.09 1.84
CA PRO A 782 -18.81 -26.79 2.27
C PRO A 782 -20.17 -26.88 2.98
N GLN A 783 -21.04 -27.79 2.51
CA GLN A 783 -22.38 -28.02 3.06
C GLN A 783 -22.39 -28.63 4.48
N GLN A 784 -21.25 -29.16 4.94
CA GLN A 784 -21.11 -29.74 6.28
C GLN A 784 -20.53 -28.73 7.29
N ARG A 785 -20.11 -27.54 6.84
CA ARG A 785 -19.55 -26.50 7.72
C ARG A 785 -20.64 -25.91 8.60
N LEU A 786 -20.27 -25.50 9.81
CA LEU A 786 -21.19 -24.85 10.75
C LEU A 786 -21.74 -23.54 10.16
N ASN A 787 -23.03 -23.27 10.38
CA ASN A 787 -23.64 -22.01 9.96
C ASN A 787 -23.09 -20.85 10.80
N ILE A 788 -22.66 -19.76 10.16
CA ILE A 788 -22.13 -18.57 10.84
C ILE A 788 -23.10 -17.96 11.87
N LYS A 789 -24.41 -18.10 11.67
CA LYS A 789 -25.45 -17.68 12.64
C LYS A 789 -25.42 -18.50 13.92
N ASP A 790 -25.08 -19.77 13.84
CA ASP A 790 -25.04 -20.66 15.00
C ASP A 790 -23.67 -20.57 15.69
N ILE A 791 -22.58 -20.42 14.93
CA ILE A 791 -21.26 -20.07 15.45
C ILE A 791 -21.34 -18.78 16.29
N GLN A 792 -21.98 -17.72 15.78
CA GLN A 792 -22.14 -16.44 16.49
C GLN A 792 -22.88 -16.60 17.82
N LYS A 793 -23.98 -17.38 17.86
CA LYS A 793 -24.73 -17.66 19.10
C LYS A 793 -23.89 -18.41 20.12
N VAL A 794 -23.13 -19.42 19.69
CA VAL A 794 -22.29 -20.23 20.57
C VAL A 794 -21.17 -19.39 21.18
N LEU A 795 -20.46 -18.60 20.37
CA LEU A 795 -19.41 -17.69 20.85
C LEU A 795 -19.97 -16.64 21.83
N PHE A 796 -21.14 -16.06 21.54
CA PHE A 796 -21.82 -15.11 22.42
C PHE A 796 -22.23 -15.73 23.76
N ALA A 797 -22.72 -16.97 23.74
CA ALA A 797 -23.07 -17.72 24.95
C ALA A 797 -21.83 -18.03 25.79
N MET A 798 -20.73 -18.47 25.18
CA MET A 798 -19.44 -18.69 25.85
C MET A 798 -18.91 -17.41 26.48
N GLY A 799 -18.88 -16.30 25.73
CA GLY A 799 -18.41 -15.01 26.23
C GLY A 799 -19.16 -14.54 27.48
N LYS A 800 -20.49 -14.71 27.51
CA LYS A 800 -21.34 -14.43 28.69
C LYS A 800 -21.16 -15.39 29.86
N ALA A 801 -20.76 -16.63 29.60
CA ALA A 801 -20.59 -17.65 30.63
C ALA A 801 -19.23 -17.59 31.34
N THR A 802 -18.23 -16.90 30.77
CA THR A 802 -16.87 -16.77 31.32
C THR A 802 -16.87 -16.16 32.74
N PRO A 803 -16.54 -16.90 33.81
CA PRO A 803 -16.33 -16.32 35.13
C PRO A 803 -14.97 -15.60 35.16
N VAL A 804 -14.77 -14.72 36.14
CA VAL A 804 -13.44 -14.18 36.45
C VAL A 804 -12.55 -15.34 36.88
N TYR A 805 -11.60 -15.72 36.03
CA TYR A 805 -10.61 -16.74 36.33
C TYR A 805 -9.59 -16.15 37.31
N LEU A 806 -9.87 -16.30 38.61
CA LEU A 806 -8.93 -15.95 39.66
C LEU A 806 -7.77 -16.93 39.61
N ASP A 807 -6.58 -16.38 39.38
CA ASP A 807 -5.33 -17.11 39.35
C ASP A 807 -4.99 -17.63 40.75
N ILE A 808 -5.15 -18.94 40.95
CA ILE A 808 -4.80 -19.65 42.18
C ILE A 808 -4.05 -20.91 41.76
N LEU A 809 -2.72 -20.86 41.93
CA LEU A 809 -1.70 -21.90 41.70
C LEU A 809 -1.13 -21.95 40.26
N GLY A 810 0.05 -21.35 40.07
CA GLY A 810 0.87 -21.37 38.85
C GLY A 810 2.23 -20.69 39.06
#